data_AF-A0A7C3KPC7-F1
#
_entry.id   AF-A0A7C3KPC7-F1
#
_cell.length_a   1.000
_cell.length_b   1.000
_cell.length_c   1.000
_cell.angle_alpha   90.00
_cell.angle_beta   90.00
_cell.angle_gamma   90.00
#
_symmetry.space_group_name_H-M   'P 1'
#
loop_
_entity.id
_entity.type
_entity.pdbx_description
1 polymer ?
#
loop_
_entity_poly.entity_id
_entity_poly.type
_entity_poly.pdbx_seq_one_letter_code
_entity_poly.pdbx_strand_id
1 'polypeptide(L)'
;MEGLAAEWSFVMKQLEITINNETGLHARPAKTLVNLVKQFKSNITIWHGEKKANAKSLISVLTLGASKGSQLKIEVNGEDEDIALAEIESAILSGLGEGEPVSEPAAKPASPPAPQEEVPPVEESKPVKANVLKGVGAAPGIAIGPVYQFQHQEIPINEISDGLILGWESLQDALARAREQLSKLNHQMVEKGLKAEAAIFDAHLGLLDDPELTEAVHDRIQKGQDALKAWKETIEDSAVVVAALNDPILSARADDLRDVGRRVLRIMVGAEDKADSLPDKPVVVVARELSPSDTISFNKDFVLGFCIVNGGPTSHTAILARALGLPAVVSVDESVLKLENDSYIIVNGINGSVMFNPSPEELQAAEQERNAWLEKRRLALEQANVPAITADGHEVEVVGNAGSLADAEKALKMGAAGIGLLRTEFLFLERTTAPSEAEQFDVYRPIAETMGKLPVIIRTLDVGGDKPLPYIEMQHEENPFLGERGIRLCLNRPELFRQQLRAILRAGQYGNLQVMFPMVGDIEEYRRARLMLDELEIELKVPRIVAGIMIEVPSAALMADVLAKEVDFFSIGTNDLTQYTLAMDRGNPLLSAKQDGLHPAVLRLIAKTIEGAHKHGKWAGICGELGSDPYAVPILIGLGIDELSVTIPSVPLVKAQVRDLKFSDLQPLAQQALECATAREVRELVKKQLNM
;
A
#
# COMPACT_ATOMS: atom_id res chain seq x y z
N MET A 1 -0.11 75.43 15.96
CA MET A 1 -0.36 74.16 16.67
C MET A 1 -0.82 73.17 15.62
N GLU A 2 0.16 72.45 15.07
CA GLU A 2 -0.06 71.30 14.21
C GLU A 2 -0.64 70.17 15.07
N GLY A 3 -1.75 69.59 14.62
CA GLY A 3 -2.29 68.35 15.14
C GLY A 3 -2.49 67.43 13.95
N LEU A 4 -1.43 66.68 13.61
CA LEU A 4 -1.50 65.57 12.68
C LEU A 4 -2.30 64.45 13.33
N ALA A 5 -3.53 64.24 12.85
CA ALA A 5 -4.24 62.98 13.05
C ALA A 5 -3.51 61.93 12.21
N ALA A 6 -2.78 61.05 12.87
CA ALA A 6 -2.16 59.89 12.23
C ALA A 6 -3.27 58.92 11.82
N GLU A 7 -3.57 58.83 10.53
CA GLU A 7 -4.20 57.67 9.93
C GLU A 7 -3.23 56.49 10.10
N TRP A 8 -3.53 55.58 11.03
CA TRP A 8 -2.83 54.32 11.12
C TRP A 8 -3.35 53.42 9.98
N SER A 9 -2.68 53.48 8.84
CA SER A 9 -2.79 52.45 7.82
C SER A 9 -2.21 51.16 8.39
N PHE A 10 -3.04 50.16 8.72
CA PHE A 10 -2.56 48.79 8.92
C PHE A 10 -1.98 48.31 7.58
N VAL A 11 -0.65 48.35 7.47
CA VAL A 11 0.07 47.87 6.28
C VAL A 11 0.06 46.35 6.34
N MET A 12 -0.87 45.73 5.61
CA MET A 12 -0.96 44.27 5.46
C MET A 12 0.39 43.72 4.99
N LYS A 13 0.98 42.78 5.75
CA LYS A 13 2.29 42.22 5.39
C LYS A 13 2.13 41.13 4.34
N GLN A 14 3.00 41.18 3.34
CA GLN A 14 2.98 40.28 2.20
C GLN A 14 4.38 39.69 1.99
N LEU A 15 4.42 38.40 1.66
CA LEU A 15 5.63 37.66 1.31
C LEU A 15 5.38 36.93 -0.01
N GLU A 16 6.24 37.14 -0.99
CA GLU A 16 6.29 36.27 -2.16
C GLU A 16 7.35 35.22 -1.95
N ILE A 17 6.96 33.95 -2.03
CA ILE A 17 7.84 32.82 -1.76
C ILE A 17 7.58 31.71 -2.75
N THR A 18 8.66 31.11 -3.26
CA THR A 18 8.56 29.95 -4.14
C THR A 18 8.52 28.69 -3.29
N ILE A 19 7.55 27.83 -3.55
CA ILE A 19 7.53 26.48 -3.00
C ILE A 19 8.71 25.71 -3.59
N ASN A 20 9.64 25.33 -2.72
CA ASN A 20 10.85 24.64 -3.12
C ASN A 20 10.80 23.12 -2.85
N ASN A 21 9.81 22.62 -2.10
CA ASN A 21 9.66 21.20 -1.82
C ASN A 21 9.00 20.44 -2.99
N GLU A 22 9.48 19.22 -3.27
CA GLU A 22 9.10 18.39 -4.42
C GLU A 22 7.60 18.13 -4.52
N THR A 23 6.97 17.87 -3.37
CA THR A 23 5.54 17.57 -3.30
C THR A 23 4.68 18.83 -3.21
N GLY A 24 5.22 20.04 -3.32
CA GLY A 24 4.45 21.27 -3.15
C GLY A 24 3.54 21.31 -1.92
N LEU A 25 2.36 21.92 -2.01
CA LEU A 25 1.37 21.95 -0.92
C LEU A 25 0.45 20.71 -0.92
N HIS A 26 1.02 19.50 -0.97
CA HIS A 26 0.27 18.23 -0.86
C HIS A 26 -0.01 17.84 0.60
N ALA A 27 -0.70 16.72 0.84
CA ALA A 27 -1.33 16.37 2.13
C ALA A 27 -0.47 16.53 3.40
N ARG A 28 0.84 16.24 3.33
CA ARG A 28 1.74 16.35 4.47
C ARG A 28 2.38 17.74 4.61
N PRO A 29 3.02 18.36 3.59
CA PRO A 29 3.44 19.76 3.67
C PRO A 29 2.29 20.71 3.97
N ALA A 30 1.12 20.48 3.36
CA ALA A 30 -0.11 21.20 3.65
C ALA A 30 -0.51 21.03 5.12
N LYS A 31 -0.47 19.81 5.67
CA LYS A 31 -0.73 19.57 7.10
C LYS A 31 0.31 20.21 8.00
N THR A 32 1.59 20.16 7.69
CA THR A 32 2.65 20.81 8.47
C THR A 32 2.47 22.31 8.47
N LEU A 33 2.24 22.91 7.29
CA LEU A 33 1.93 24.32 7.14
C LEU A 33 0.68 24.69 7.92
N VAL A 34 -0.42 23.96 7.74
CA VAL A 34 -1.68 24.20 8.44
C VAL A 34 -1.51 24.09 9.96
N ASN A 35 -0.80 23.08 10.45
CA ASN A 35 -0.57 22.89 11.89
C ASN A 35 0.30 23.99 12.49
N LEU A 36 1.28 24.50 11.73
CA LEU A 36 2.08 25.65 12.12
C LEU A 36 1.23 26.91 12.13
N VAL A 37 0.55 27.19 11.02
CA VAL A 37 -0.29 28.38 10.80
C VAL A 37 -1.43 28.45 11.82
N LYS A 38 -2.00 27.32 12.25
CA LYS A 38 -3.03 27.23 13.31
C LYS A 38 -2.56 27.72 14.69
N GLN A 39 -1.25 27.81 14.95
CA GLN A 39 -0.72 28.31 16.22
C GLN A 39 -0.79 29.84 16.33
N PHE A 40 -0.94 30.53 15.20
CA PHE A 40 -0.98 31.99 15.13
C PHE A 40 -2.41 32.54 15.14
N LYS A 41 -2.60 33.70 15.76
CA LYS A 41 -3.88 34.43 15.77
C LYS A 41 -4.17 35.14 14.45
N SER A 42 -3.13 35.49 13.69
CA SER A 42 -3.25 36.21 12.42
C SER A 42 -4.05 35.44 11.37
N ASN A 43 -4.72 36.20 10.49
CA ASN A 43 -5.33 35.69 9.27
C ASN A 43 -4.24 35.56 8.22
N ILE A 44 -4.09 34.35 7.66
CA ILE A 44 -3.00 34.02 6.74
C ILE A 44 -3.63 33.48 5.46
N THR A 45 -3.42 34.20 4.36
CA THR A 45 -3.92 33.85 3.03
C THR A 45 -2.76 33.45 2.12
N ILE A 46 -2.91 32.37 1.36
CA ILE A 46 -1.94 31.93 0.35
C ILE A 46 -2.58 32.07 -1.04
N TRP A 47 -1.86 32.70 -1.95
CA TRP A 47 -2.25 32.87 -3.34
C TRP A 47 -1.32 32.06 -4.24
N HIS A 48 -1.87 31.37 -5.23
CA HIS A 48 -1.13 30.70 -6.31
C HIS A 48 -1.76 31.10 -7.66
N GLY A 49 -1.14 32.05 -8.35
CA GLY A 49 -1.75 32.71 -9.51
C GLY A 49 -3.02 33.47 -9.12
N GLU A 50 -4.15 33.17 -9.77
CA GLU A 50 -5.46 33.74 -9.42
C GLU A 50 -6.18 32.98 -8.30
N LYS A 51 -5.68 31.80 -7.90
CA LYS A 51 -6.27 30.98 -6.84
C LYS A 51 -5.86 31.50 -5.47
N LYS A 52 -6.80 31.54 -4.54
CA LYS A 52 -6.62 31.95 -3.14
C LYS A 52 -7.01 30.80 -2.22
N ALA A 53 -6.28 30.62 -1.13
CA ALA A 53 -6.56 29.64 -0.09
C ALA A 53 -6.33 30.22 1.31
N ASN A 54 -7.14 29.79 2.27
CA ASN A 54 -6.88 30.00 3.70
C ASN A 54 -5.76 29.05 4.15
N ALA A 55 -4.65 29.59 4.65
CA ALA A 55 -3.50 28.79 5.06
C ALA A 55 -3.77 27.88 6.27
N LYS A 56 -4.86 28.13 7.02
CA LYS A 56 -5.29 27.27 8.13
C LYS A 56 -6.13 26.09 7.64
N SER A 57 -6.61 26.11 6.38
CA SER A 57 -7.40 25.05 5.77
C SER A 57 -6.54 24.08 4.99
N LEU A 58 -6.61 22.81 5.38
CA LEU A 58 -5.97 21.72 4.68
C LEU A 58 -6.58 21.50 3.30
N ILE A 59 -7.91 21.52 3.16
CA ILE A 59 -8.62 21.34 1.89
C ILE A 59 -8.24 22.47 0.92
N SER A 60 -8.23 23.72 1.38
CA SER A 60 -7.88 24.85 0.51
C SER A 60 -6.43 24.81 0.05
N VAL A 61 -5.54 24.49 0.98
CA VAL A 61 -4.12 24.37 0.70
C VAL A 61 -3.87 23.21 -0.28
N LEU A 62 -4.61 22.10 -0.17
CA LEU A 62 -4.54 20.98 -1.13
C LEU A 62 -5.08 21.35 -2.51
N THR A 63 -6.15 22.14 -2.58
CA THR A 63 -6.83 22.49 -3.83
C THR A 63 -6.19 23.68 -4.57
N LEU A 64 -5.24 24.38 -3.95
CA LEU A 64 -4.32 25.30 -4.64
C LEU A 64 -3.59 24.61 -5.80
N GLY A 65 -3.38 23.29 -5.70
CA GLY A 65 -2.60 22.52 -6.67
C GLY A 65 -1.21 23.11 -6.84
N ALA A 66 -0.68 23.74 -5.79
CA ALA A 66 0.62 24.40 -5.83
C ALA A 66 1.69 23.30 -5.74
N SER A 67 2.35 23.06 -6.87
CA SER A 67 3.44 22.09 -7.03
C SER A 67 4.79 22.75 -6.74
N LYS A 68 5.87 21.96 -6.75
CA LYS A 68 7.23 22.50 -6.73
C LYS A 68 7.39 23.60 -7.80
N GLY A 69 8.01 24.72 -7.44
CA GLY A 69 8.24 25.86 -8.33
C GLY A 69 7.08 26.85 -8.44
N SER A 70 5.92 26.56 -7.83
CA SER A 70 4.82 27.51 -7.72
C SER A 70 5.24 28.74 -6.91
N GLN A 71 5.04 29.93 -7.48
CA GLN A 71 5.13 31.17 -6.73
C GLN A 71 3.87 31.34 -5.90
N LEU A 72 4.08 31.44 -4.58
CA LEU A 72 3.03 31.79 -3.65
C LEU A 72 3.18 33.24 -3.25
N LYS A 73 2.04 33.91 -3.07
CA LYS A 73 1.97 35.15 -2.32
C LYS A 73 1.24 34.88 -1.01
N ILE A 74 1.86 35.18 0.11
CA ILE A 74 1.34 34.98 1.46
C ILE A 74 1.02 36.34 2.04
N GLU A 75 -0.22 36.52 2.48
CA GLU A 75 -0.68 37.74 3.13
C GLU A 75 -1.02 37.41 4.58
N VAL A 76 -0.39 38.11 5.51
CA VAL A 76 -0.58 37.93 6.96
C VAL A 76 -1.11 39.23 7.55
N ASN A 77 -2.18 39.12 8.34
CA ASN A 77 -2.82 40.26 8.99
C ASN A 77 -3.29 39.87 10.40
N GLY A 78 -2.70 40.48 11.43
CA GLY A 78 -3.09 40.25 12.83
C GLY A 78 -2.02 40.64 13.85
N GLU A 79 -2.30 40.36 15.12
CA GLU A 79 -1.48 40.79 16.27
C GLU A 79 -0.08 40.16 16.30
N ASP A 80 0.08 38.98 15.69
CA ASP A 80 1.34 38.20 15.62
C ASP A 80 1.89 38.11 14.19
N GLU A 81 1.54 39.07 13.31
CA GLU A 81 1.87 39.05 11.89
C GLU A 81 3.38 38.97 11.60
N ASP A 82 4.21 39.60 12.44
CA ASP A 82 5.67 39.56 12.32
C ASP A 82 6.27 38.17 12.57
N ILE A 83 5.79 37.51 13.61
CA ILE A 83 6.29 36.19 14.03
C ILE A 83 5.73 35.13 13.09
N ALA A 84 4.45 35.23 12.76
CA ALA A 84 3.78 34.32 11.84
C ALA A 84 4.43 34.35 10.44
N LEU A 85 4.68 35.54 9.88
CA LEU A 85 5.31 35.64 8.56
C LEU A 85 6.72 35.03 8.55
N ALA A 86 7.53 35.29 9.59
CA ALA A 86 8.88 34.76 9.70
C ALA A 86 8.93 33.24 9.90
N GLU A 87 8.03 32.68 10.72
CA GLU A 87 7.96 31.23 10.91
C GLU A 87 7.37 30.51 9.70
N ILE A 88 6.40 31.11 9.00
CA ILE A 88 5.87 30.56 7.74
C ILE A 88 6.92 30.63 6.63
N GLU A 89 7.64 31.73 6.52
CA GLU A 89 8.77 31.86 5.59
C GLU A 89 9.83 30.81 5.90
N SER A 90 10.28 30.71 7.16
CA SER A 90 11.25 29.70 7.58
C SER A 90 10.73 28.29 7.35
N ALA A 91 9.44 28.04 7.57
CA ALA A 91 8.84 26.74 7.34
C ALA A 91 8.82 26.44 5.85
N ILE A 92 8.33 27.33 4.98
CA ILE A 92 8.26 27.11 3.53
C ILE A 92 9.64 27.01 2.89
N LEU A 93 10.59 27.84 3.33
CA LEU A 93 11.99 27.75 2.92
C LEU A 93 12.59 26.41 3.39
N SER A 94 12.42 26.03 4.66
CA SER A 94 12.74 24.68 5.13
C SER A 94 11.80 23.57 4.61
N GLY A 95 11.08 23.83 3.51
CA GLY A 95 10.23 22.91 2.75
C GLY A 95 9.00 22.38 3.47
N LEU A 96 8.54 23.07 4.50
CA LEU A 96 7.46 22.69 5.42
C LEU A 96 7.80 21.38 6.14
N GLY A 97 9.05 21.34 6.60
CA GLY A 97 9.71 20.13 7.07
C GLY A 97 10.54 19.43 5.98
N GLU A 98 10.62 19.94 4.74
CA GLU A 98 11.26 19.34 3.53
C GLU A 98 12.35 20.14 2.76
N GLY A 99 13.10 21.12 3.29
CA GLY A 99 14.03 22.01 2.51
C GLY A 99 15.53 21.90 2.83
N GLU A 100 16.54 22.22 1.98
CA GLU A 100 16.72 23.16 0.82
C GLU A 100 18.03 22.89 -0.05
N PRO A 101 18.49 23.69 -1.09
CA PRO A 101 17.85 24.28 -2.31
C PRO A 101 18.69 24.22 -3.66
N VAL A 102 18.09 24.61 -4.83
CA VAL A 102 18.54 25.58 -5.93
C VAL A 102 18.25 25.21 -7.44
N SER A 103 17.35 26.00 -8.10
CA SER A 103 17.16 26.54 -9.51
C SER A 103 17.54 25.76 -10.81
N GLU A 104 16.86 25.71 -11.98
CA GLU A 104 16.20 26.66 -12.97
C GLU A 104 15.39 25.82 -14.04
N PRO A 105 15.04 26.28 -15.28
CA PRO A 105 13.94 27.15 -15.75
C PRO A 105 12.83 26.44 -16.61
N ALA A 106 11.74 27.18 -16.89
CA ALA A 106 10.42 26.72 -17.37
C ALA A 106 10.24 26.35 -18.86
N ALA A 107 9.27 25.46 -19.16
CA ALA A 107 8.69 25.21 -20.49
C ALA A 107 7.15 25.01 -20.48
N LYS A 108 6.50 25.35 -21.60
CA LYS A 108 5.07 25.61 -21.83
C LYS A 108 4.16 24.36 -21.92
N PRO A 109 2.83 24.47 -21.69
CA PRO A 109 1.90 23.35 -21.77
C PRO A 109 1.39 23.05 -23.19
N ALA A 110 1.16 21.75 -23.48
CA ALA A 110 0.52 21.21 -24.68
C ALA A 110 -0.95 20.83 -24.42
N SER A 111 -1.71 20.71 -25.52
CA SER A 111 -3.18 20.67 -25.63
C SER A 111 -3.84 19.30 -25.35
N PRO A 112 -5.17 19.22 -25.12
CA PRO A 112 -5.86 18.02 -24.65
C PRO A 112 -6.28 17.03 -25.77
N PRO A 113 -6.51 15.73 -25.45
CA PRO A 113 -6.84 14.68 -26.43
C PRO A 113 -8.35 14.55 -26.71
N ALA A 114 -8.66 13.96 -27.87
CA ALA A 114 -9.99 13.73 -28.45
C ALA A 114 -10.63 12.38 -28.00
N PRO A 115 -11.95 12.16 -28.23
CA PRO A 115 -12.74 11.09 -27.58
C PRO A 115 -12.55 9.70 -28.19
N GLN A 116 -12.76 8.69 -27.33
CA GLN A 116 -12.65 7.25 -27.57
C GLN A 116 -13.84 6.69 -28.38
N GLU A 117 -13.56 5.74 -29.29
CA GLU A 117 -14.56 4.87 -29.94
C GLU A 117 -14.67 3.52 -29.21
N GLU A 118 -15.90 3.00 -29.15
CA GLU A 118 -16.28 1.73 -28.50
C GLU A 118 -15.75 0.50 -29.26
N VAL A 119 -15.25 -0.50 -28.51
CA VAL A 119 -14.76 -1.79 -29.02
C VAL A 119 -15.83 -2.89 -28.77
N PRO A 120 -16.02 -3.86 -29.69
CA PRO A 120 -17.09 -4.88 -29.60
C PRO A 120 -16.80 -6.01 -28.57
N PRO A 121 -17.83 -6.80 -28.17
CA PRO A 121 -17.70 -7.79 -27.12
C PRO A 121 -16.98 -9.08 -27.57
N VAL A 122 -16.22 -9.65 -26.64
CA VAL A 122 -15.47 -10.91 -26.75
C VAL A 122 -16.41 -12.10 -26.49
N GLU A 123 -16.34 -13.13 -27.34
CA GLU A 123 -17.15 -14.36 -27.24
C GLU A 123 -16.81 -15.24 -26.04
N GLU A 124 -17.86 -15.84 -25.46
CA GLU A 124 -17.94 -16.52 -24.17
C GLU A 124 -17.31 -17.93 -24.12
N SER A 125 -16.70 -18.23 -22.97
CA SER A 125 -16.34 -19.58 -22.51
C SER A 125 -17.53 -20.32 -21.88
N LYS A 126 -17.53 -21.66 -21.91
CA LYS A 126 -18.50 -22.54 -21.21
C LYS A 126 -18.60 -22.22 -19.69
N PRO A 127 -19.77 -22.48 -19.06
CA PRO A 127 -20.27 -21.66 -17.97
C PRO A 127 -19.53 -21.91 -16.65
N VAL A 128 -19.08 -20.82 -16.02
CA VAL A 128 -19.03 -20.74 -14.56
C VAL A 128 -20.39 -21.20 -14.05
N LYS A 129 -20.46 -22.08 -13.03
CA LYS A 129 -21.74 -22.42 -12.41
C LYS A 129 -22.51 -21.11 -12.17
N ALA A 130 -23.77 -21.06 -12.57
CA ALA A 130 -24.55 -19.81 -12.59
C ALA A 130 -24.63 -19.09 -11.23
N ASN A 131 -24.18 -19.73 -10.15
CA ASN A 131 -24.17 -19.25 -8.79
C ASN A 131 -22.77 -18.91 -8.20
N VAL A 132 -21.72 -18.75 -9.03
CA VAL A 132 -20.37 -18.39 -8.56
C VAL A 132 -19.88 -17.09 -9.20
N LEU A 133 -19.46 -16.16 -8.36
CA LEU A 133 -18.76 -14.94 -8.75
C LEU A 133 -17.26 -15.06 -8.49
N LYS A 134 -16.48 -14.36 -9.32
CA LYS A 134 -15.03 -14.26 -9.19
C LYS A 134 -14.64 -12.87 -8.72
N GLY A 135 -13.61 -12.84 -7.88
CA GLY A 135 -12.91 -11.64 -7.45
C GLY A 135 -11.47 -11.99 -7.10
N VAL A 136 -10.83 -11.13 -6.31
CA VAL A 136 -9.45 -11.29 -5.85
C VAL A 136 -9.44 -11.65 -4.37
N GLY A 137 -8.78 -12.77 -4.02
CA GLY A 137 -8.60 -13.17 -2.62
C GLY A 137 -7.76 -12.14 -1.87
N ALA A 138 -8.38 -11.41 -0.95
CA ALA A 138 -7.70 -10.40 -0.13
C ALA A 138 -7.14 -11.00 1.16
N ALA A 139 -7.88 -11.88 1.82
CA ALA A 139 -7.44 -12.56 3.04
C ALA A 139 -7.85 -14.04 3.01
N PRO A 140 -6.94 -14.98 3.33
CA PRO A 140 -7.17 -16.41 3.14
C PRO A 140 -8.13 -17.00 4.17
N GLY A 141 -8.86 -18.03 3.75
CA GLY A 141 -9.79 -18.81 4.56
C GLY A 141 -11.15 -18.94 3.88
N ILE A 142 -12.09 -19.61 4.55
CA ILE A 142 -13.43 -19.87 4.03
C ILE A 142 -14.46 -19.38 5.03
N ALA A 143 -15.25 -18.38 4.64
CA ALA A 143 -16.39 -17.89 5.41
C ALA A 143 -17.68 -18.48 4.82
N ILE A 144 -18.55 -18.97 5.69
CA ILE A 144 -19.84 -19.57 5.32
C ILE A 144 -20.88 -18.97 6.24
N GLY A 145 -21.85 -18.26 5.69
CA GLY A 145 -22.87 -17.65 6.53
C GLY A 145 -23.87 -16.80 5.75
N PRO A 146 -24.86 -16.26 6.48
CA PRO A 146 -25.86 -15.38 5.90
C PRO A 146 -25.23 -14.05 5.44
N VAL A 147 -25.70 -13.56 4.30
CA VAL A 147 -25.37 -12.24 3.77
C VAL A 147 -25.91 -11.18 4.72
N TYR A 148 -25.03 -10.23 5.05
CA TYR A 148 -25.44 -8.92 5.50
C TYR A 148 -24.92 -7.90 4.51
N GLN A 149 -25.83 -7.36 3.70
CA GLN A 149 -25.58 -6.23 2.86
C GLN A 149 -25.38 -5.00 3.72
N PHE A 150 -24.12 -4.59 3.84
CA PHE A 150 -23.78 -3.33 4.45
C PHE A 150 -23.94 -2.22 3.39
N GLN A 151 -24.95 -1.39 3.61
CA GLN A 151 -25.16 -0.16 2.87
C GLN A 151 -25.34 0.93 3.91
N HIS A 152 -24.63 2.05 3.73
CA HIS A 152 -24.87 3.22 4.56
C HIS A 152 -26.32 3.66 4.34
N GLN A 153 -27.13 3.68 5.40
CA GLN A 153 -28.45 4.31 5.30
C GLN A 153 -28.28 5.78 4.94
N GLU A 154 -28.95 6.21 3.87
CA GLU A 154 -29.03 7.63 3.57
C GLU A 154 -29.75 8.33 4.73
N ILE A 155 -29.08 9.31 5.32
CA ILE A 155 -29.70 10.18 6.31
C ILE A 155 -30.69 11.05 5.52
N PRO A 156 -32.01 10.96 5.76
CA PRO A 156 -33.01 11.70 4.99
C PRO A 156 -33.03 13.16 5.46
N ILE A 157 -31.96 13.89 5.14
CA ILE A 157 -31.73 15.26 5.62
C ILE A 157 -32.89 16.19 5.26
N ASN A 158 -33.48 16.03 4.08
CA ASN A 158 -34.61 16.87 3.65
C ASN A 158 -35.84 16.67 4.55
N GLU A 159 -36.15 15.42 4.94
CA GLU A 159 -37.31 15.12 5.80
C GLU A 159 -37.07 15.55 7.25
N ILE A 160 -35.81 15.47 7.72
CA ILE A 160 -35.43 15.89 9.08
C ILE A 160 -35.39 17.42 9.19
N SER A 161 -34.87 18.10 8.16
CA SER A 161 -34.78 19.56 8.10
C SER A 161 -36.15 20.24 8.03
N ASP A 162 -37.21 19.55 7.58
CA ASP A 162 -38.58 20.06 7.57
C ASP A 162 -39.25 20.03 8.97
N GLY A 163 -38.66 19.32 9.94
CA GLY A 163 -39.21 19.17 11.30
C GLY A 163 -38.32 19.67 12.44
N LEU A 164 -37.00 19.79 12.23
CA LEU A 164 -36.02 20.21 13.23
C LEU A 164 -34.97 21.12 12.57
N ILE A 165 -34.99 22.43 12.86
CA ILE A 165 -33.94 23.35 12.39
C ILE A 165 -32.75 23.22 13.35
N LEU A 166 -31.69 22.55 12.91
CA LEU A 166 -30.45 22.46 13.67
C LEU A 166 -29.58 23.68 13.37
N GLY A 167 -29.07 24.31 14.44
CA GLY A 167 -28.23 25.49 14.35
C GLY A 167 -26.73 25.16 14.41
N TRP A 168 -25.92 26.21 14.34
CA TRP A 168 -24.46 26.14 14.46
C TRP A 168 -23.98 25.40 15.71
N GLU A 169 -24.62 25.60 16.85
CA GLU A 169 -24.24 24.96 18.13
C GLU A 169 -24.37 23.43 18.08
N SER A 170 -25.41 22.91 17.40
CA SER A 170 -25.61 21.47 17.23
C SER A 170 -24.53 20.83 16.36
N LEU A 171 -24.09 21.54 15.31
CA LEU A 171 -22.96 21.10 14.49
C LEU A 171 -21.66 21.11 15.31
N GLN A 172 -21.40 22.15 16.11
CA GLN A 172 -20.20 22.24 16.95
C GLN A 172 -20.12 21.10 17.98
N ASP A 173 -21.24 20.75 18.63
CA ASP A 173 -21.29 19.58 19.51
C ASP A 173 -20.99 18.28 18.75
N ALA A 174 -21.57 18.14 17.55
CA ALA A 174 -21.33 16.95 16.72
C ALA A 174 -19.87 16.82 16.25
N LEU A 175 -19.23 17.93 15.87
CA LEU A 175 -17.81 17.97 15.53
C LEU A 175 -16.93 17.60 16.73
N ALA A 176 -17.25 18.10 17.92
CA ALA A 176 -16.50 17.78 19.15
C ALA A 176 -16.59 16.28 19.49
N ARG A 177 -17.79 15.69 19.40
CA ARG A 177 -17.98 14.24 19.60
C ARG A 177 -17.31 13.40 18.53
N ALA A 178 -17.37 13.81 17.26
CA ALA A 178 -16.67 13.13 16.17
C ALA A 178 -15.16 13.09 16.41
N ARG A 179 -14.58 14.20 16.90
CA ARG A 179 -13.16 14.31 17.26
C ARG A 179 -12.79 13.33 18.38
N GLU A 180 -13.59 13.28 19.44
CA GLU A 180 -13.38 12.34 20.55
C GLU A 180 -13.43 10.88 20.08
N GLN A 181 -14.43 10.53 19.26
CA GLN A 181 -14.55 9.18 18.70
C GLN A 181 -13.34 8.78 17.84
N LEU A 182 -12.90 9.66 16.93
CA LEU A 182 -11.75 9.40 16.06
C LEU A 182 -10.44 9.30 16.86
N SER A 183 -10.24 10.15 17.87
CA SER A 183 -9.08 10.08 18.76
C SER A 183 -9.04 8.76 19.54
N LYS A 184 -10.19 8.31 20.06
CA LYS A 184 -10.29 7.02 20.75
C LYS A 184 -9.95 5.84 19.84
N LEU A 185 -10.42 5.87 18.58
CA LEU A 185 -10.10 4.85 17.58
C LEU A 185 -8.61 4.80 17.26
N ASN A 186 -7.98 5.96 17.10
CA ASN A 186 -6.54 6.06 16.90
C ASN A 186 -5.79 5.39 18.06
N HIS A 187 -6.07 5.79 19.31
CA HIS A 187 -5.44 5.21 20.49
C HIS A 187 -5.59 3.68 20.57
N GLN A 188 -6.77 3.14 20.27
CA GLN A 188 -7.00 1.70 20.26
C GLN A 188 -6.14 0.94 19.22
N MET A 189 -5.86 1.56 18.07
CA MET A 189 -4.99 0.95 17.05
C MET A 189 -3.52 0.97 17.48
N VAL A 190 -3.07 2.07 18.06
CA VAL A 190 -1.72 2.19 18.61
C VAL A 190 -1.47 1.16 19.71
N GLU A 191 -2.42 0.98 20.64
CA GLU A 191 -2.33 -0.02 21.72
C GLU A 191 -2.23 -1.46 21.20
N LYS A 192 -2.86 -1.75 20.06
CA LYS A 192 -2.79 -3.06 19.39
C LYS A 192 -1.52 -3.26 18.57
N GLY A 193 -0.60 -2.30 18.57
CA GLY A 193 0.63 -2.33 17.79
C GLY A 193 0.42 -2.06 16.29
N LEU A 194 -0.77 -1.62 15.90
CA LEU A 194 -1.17 -1.35 14.50
C LEU A 194 -0.93 0.13 14.18
N LYS A 195 0.34 0.54 14.17
CA LYS A 195 0.73 1.97 14.01
C LYS A 195 0.44 2.53 12.62
N ALA A 196 0.58 1.71 11.57
CA ALA A 196 0.29 2.15 10.21
C ALA A 196 -1.21 2.40 10.02
N GLU A 197 -2.05 1.56 10.63
CA GLU A 197 -3.49 1.68 10.62
C GLU A 197 -3.98 2.86 11.49
N ALA A 198 -3.28 3.16 12.58
CA ALA A 198 -3.58 4.34 13.40
C ALA A 198 -3.44 5.67 12.63
N ALA A 199 -2.47 5.75 11.70
CA ALA A 199 -2.22 6.95 10.90
C ALA A 199 -3.42 7.37 10.02
N ILE A 200 -4.31 6.42 9.69
CA ILE A 200 -5.55 6.69 8.95
C ILE A 200 -6.45 7.63 9.76
N PHE A 201 -6.61 7.37 11.06
CA PHE A 201 -7.46 8.20 11.94
C PHE A 201 -6.85 9.58 12.20
N ASP A 202 -5.52 9.69 12.19
CA ASP A 202 -4.84 10.99 12.23
C ASP A 202 -5.06 11.83 10.98
N ALA A 203 -5.27 11.20 9.82
CA ALA A 203 -5.67 11.90 8.61
C ALA A 203 -7.12 12.39 8.71
N HIS A 204 -8.03 11.53 9.20
CA HIS A 204 -9.44 11.89 9.41
C HIS A 204 -9.61 13.07 10.37
N LEU A 205 -8.87 13.10 11.49
CA LEU A 205 -8.86 14.23 12.41
C LEU A 205 -8.40 15.53 11.73
N GLY A 206 -7.38 15.46 10.87
CA GLY A 206 -6.90 16.60 10.11
C GLY A 206 -7.93 17.18 9.14
N LEU A 207 -8.71 16.31 8.48
CA LEU A 207 -9.81 16.71 7.59
C LEU A 207 -11.00 17.30 8.36
N LEU A 208 -11.33 16.72 9.53
CA LEU A 208 -12.42 17.20 10.38
C LEU A 208 -12.16 18.61 10.93
N ASP A 209 -10.91 18.89 11.30
CA ASP A 209 -10.49 20.18 11.88
C ASP A 209 -10.18 21.24 10.82
N ASP A 210 -10.69 21.09 9.59
CA ASP A 210 -10.47 22.04 8.52
C ASP A 210 -11.30 23.33 8.73
N PRO A 211 -10.65 24.51 8.86
CA PRO A 211 -11.37 25.76 9.07
C PRO A 211 -12.14 26.27 7.86
N GLU A 212 -11.78 25.95 6.61
CA GLU A 212 -12.64 26.35 5.48
C GLU A 212 -13.88 25.49 5.37
N LEU A 213 -13.77 24.21 5.69
CA LEU A 213 -14.96 23.37 5.82
C LEU A 213 -15.91 23.98 6.88
N THR A 214 -15.33 24.39 8.01
CA THR A 214 -16.06 25.03 9.12
C THR A 214 -16.66 26.37 8.70
N GLU A 215 -15.90 27.24 8.03
CA GLU A 215 -16.31 28.57 7.56
C GLU A 215 -17.37 28.49 6.45
N ALA A 216 -17.18 27.63 5.45
CA ALA A 216 -18.14 27.45 4.36
C ALA A 216 -19.49 26.91 4.87
N VAL A 217 -19.49 26.03 5.87
CA VAL A 217 -20.72 25.55 6.52
C VAL A 217 -21.37 26.66 7.34
N HIS A 218 -20.58 27.43 8.10
CA HIS A 218 -21.08 28.57 8.86
C HIS A 218 -21.74 29.62 7.97
N ASP A 219 -21.13 29.95 6.83
CA ASP A 219 -21.66 30.90 5.84
C ASP A 219 -23.00 30.44 5.25
N ARG A 220 -23.15 29.15 4.95
CA ARG A 220 -24.42 28.57 4.50
C ARG A 220 -25.49 28.70 5.58
N ILE A 221 -25.15 28.41 6.84
CA ILE A 221 -26.06 28.53 7.98
C ILE A 221 -26.48 29.99 8.19
N GLN A 222 -25.55 30.95 8.11
CA GLN A 222 -25.87 32.38 8.21
C GLN A 222 -26.79 32.86 7.09
N LYS A 223 -26.70 32.26 5.90
CA LYS A 223 -27.61 32.53 4.77
C LYS A 223 -28.99 31.85 4.91
N GLY A 224 -29.25 31.22 6.06
CA GLY A 224 -30.55 30.63 6.40
C GLY A 224 -30.70 29.15 6.05
N GLN A 225 -29.60 28.45 5.71
CA GLN A 225 -29.63 27.02 5.45
C GLN A 225 -29.55 26.22 6.76
N ASP A 226 -30.28 25.11 6.83
CA ASP A 226 -30.17 24.16 7.95
C ASP A 226 -28.76 23.57 8.07
N ALA A 227 -28.28 23.35 9.29
CA ALA A 227 -26.92 22.90 9.54
C ALA A 227 -26.60 21.50 8.97
N LEU A 228 -27.57 20.57 8.94
CA LEU A 228 -27.36 19.24 8.33
C LEU A 228 -27.14 19.37 6.82
N LYS A 229 -27.97 20.18 6.17
CA LYS A 229 -27.90 20.41 4.74
C LYS A 229 -26.62 21.16 4.37
N ALA A 230 -26.29 22.21 5.13
CA ALA A 230 -25.07 22.99 4.94
C ALA A 230 -23.82 22.12 5.07
N TRP A 231 -23.76 21.24 6.07
CA TRP A 231 -22.65 20.30 6.26
C TRP A 231 -22.55 19.28 5.12
N LYS A 232 -23.64 18.58 4.77
CA LYS A 232 -23.64 17.57 3.71
C LYS A 232 -23.15 18.15 2.38
N GLU A 233 -23.71 19.27 1.97
CA GLU A 233 -23.36 19.87 0.68
C GLU A 233 -21.91 20.39 0.68
N THR A 234 -21.43 20.96 1.78
CA THR A 234 -20.03 21.44 1.84
C THR A 234 -19.03 20.28 1.80
N ILE A 235 -19.33 19.17 2.48
CA ILE A 235 -18.52 17.94 2.38
C ILE A 235 -18.49 17.42 0.95
N GLU A 236 -19.64 17.32 0.29
CA GLU A 236 -19.69 16.79 -1.08
C GLU A 236 -18.99 17.70 -2.08
N ASP A 237 -19.21 19.02 -1.99
CA ASP A 237 -18.51 19.99 -2.84
C ASP A 237 -17.00 19.88 -2.67
N SER A 238 -16.52 19.76 -1.43
CA SER A 238 -15.10 19.58 -1.13
C SER A 238 -14.55 18.24 -1.64
N ALA A 239 -15.31 17.15 -1.47
CA ALA A 239 -14.92 15.82 -1.91
C ALA A 239 -14.84 15.72 -3.44
N VAL A 240 -15.74 16.39 -4.18
CA VAL A 240 -15.69 16.49 -5.64
C VAL A 240 -14.40 17.18 -6.10
N VAL A 241 -14.01 18.28 -5.44
CA VAL A 241 -12.78 18.99 -5.79
C VAL A 241 -11.54 18.13 -5.51
N VAL A 242 -11.51 17.40 -4.39
CA VAL A 242 -10.41 16.48 -4.04
C VAL A 242 -10.35 15.29 -5.01
N ALA A 243 -11.49 14.72 -5.39
CA ALA A 243 -11.56 13.59 -6.31
C ALA A 243 -11.10 13.96 -7.74
N ALA A 244 -11.21 15.23 -8.12
CA ALA A 244 -10.78 15.73 -9.42
C ALA A 244 -9.26 15.98 -9.53
N LEU A 245 -8.49 15.72 -8.47
CA LEU A 245 -7.03 15.82 -8.50
C LEU A 245 -6.43 14.70 -9.36
N ASN A 246 -5.42 15.03 -10.18
CA ASN A 246 -4.73 14.09 -11.08
C ASN A 246 -3.76 13.13 -10.37
N ASP A 247 -3.86 13.00 -9.04
CA ASP A 247 -3.03 12.12 -8.21
C ASP A 247 -3.93 11.05 -7.58
N PRO A 248 -3.73 9.75 -7.88
CA PRO A 248 -4.54 8.65 -7.35
C PRO A 248 -4.55 8.52 -5.82
N ILE A 249 -3.49 8.92 -5.13
CA ILE A 249 -3.38 8.85 -3.66
C ILE A 249 -4.16 10.02 -3.05
N LEU A 250 -4.09 11.20 -3.66
CA LEU A 250 -4.84 12.36 -3.20
C LEU A 250 -6.33 12.26 -3.53
N SER A 251 -6.69 11.73 -4.70
CA SER A 251 -8.09 11.54 -5.07
C SER A 251 -8.79 10.51 -4.18
N ALA A 252 -8.07 9.49 -3.70
CA ALA A 252 -8.57 8.54 -2.70
C ALA A 252 -8.98 9.20 -1.37
N ARG A 253 -8.44 10.39 -1.03
CA ARG A 253 -8.84 11.13 0.18
C ARG A 253 -10.22 11.78 0.09
N ALA A 254 -10.82 11.83 -1.10
CA ALA A 254 -12.20 12.26 -1.24
C ALA A 254 -13.13 11.34 -0.43
N ASP A 255 -12.83 10.04 -0.38
CA ASP A 255 -13.64 9.07 0.35
C ASP A 255 -13.43 9.16 1.86
N ASP A 256 -12.22 9.49 2.32
CA ASP A 256 -11.92 9.82 3.72
C ASP A 256 -12.74 11.04 4.17
N LEU A 257 -12.81 12.08 3.32
CA LEU A 257 -13.59 13.29 3.62
C LEU A 257 -15.09 12.98 3.71
N ARG A 258 -15.61 12.15 2.80
CA ARG A 258 -17.01 11.67 2.86
C ARG A 258 -17.28 10.81 4.08
N ASP A 259 -16.33 9.99 4.52
CA ASP A 259 -16.45 9.19 5.75
C ASP A 259 -16.57 10.11 6.98
N VAL A 260 -15.63 11.04 7.15
CA VAL A 260 -15.65 12.03 8.24
C VAL A 260 -16.94 12.86 8.21
N GLY A 261 -17.37 13.30 7.02
CA GLY A 261 -18.60 14.06 6.84
C GLY A 261 -19.85 13.28 7.28
N ARG A 262 -19.97 12.01 6.90
CA ARG A 262 -21.09 11.13 7.29
C ARG A 262 -21.11 10.89 8.80
N ARG A 263 -19.94 10.72 9.43
CA ARG A 263 -19.85 10.56 10.90
C ARG A 263 -20.49 11.74 11.62
N VAL A 264 -20.17 12.97 11.23
CA VAL A 264 -20.74 14.17 11.87
C VAL A 264 -22.25 14.25 11.66
N LEU A 265 -22.75 13.95 10.46
CA LEU A 265 -24.20 13.93 10.20
C LEU A 265 -24.95 12.95 11.10
N ARG A 266 -24.39 11.75 11.35
CA ARG A 266 -24.99 10.74 12.24
C ARG A 266 -25.13 11.23 13.66
N ILE A 267 -24.09 11.91 14.15
CA ILE A 267 -24.07 12.48 15.48
C ILE A 267 -25.15 13.57 15.60
N MET A 268 -25.25 14.45 14.61
CA MET A 268 -26.23 15.54 14.59
C MET A 268 -27.68 15.04 14.64
N VAL A 269 -28.00 13.92 13.98
CA VAL A 269 -29.35 13.34 13.98
C VAL A 269 -29.60 12.37 15.15
N GLY A 270 -28.66 12.24 16.10
CA GLY A 270 -28.77 11.33 17.23
C GLY A 270 -28.85 9.86 16.83
N ALA A 271 -28.33 9.51 15.64
CA ALA A 271 -28.27 8.14 15.14
C ALA A 271 -26.94 7.45 15.50
N GLU A 272 -26.25 7.93 16.53
CA GLU A 272 -25.00 7.35 17.05
C GLU A 272 -25.18 5.87 17.41
N ASP A 273 -26.30 5.53 18.09
CA ASP A 273 -26.64 4.18 18.55
C ASP A 273 -27.42 3.34 17.53
N LYS A 274 -27.90 3.95 16.43
CA LYS A 274 -28.55 3.26 15.31
C LYS A 274 -27.59 3.00 14.14
N ALA A 275 -26.32 3.37 14.30
CA ALA A 275 -25.31 3.35 13.27
C ALA A 275 -25.03 1.91 12.85
N ASP A 276 -25.50 1.53 11.66
CA ASP A 276 -25.16 0.34 10.86
C ASP A 276 -24.55 -0.84 11.66
N SER A 277 -25.16 -1.16 12.79
CA SER A 277 -24.64 -2.16 13.68
C SER A 277 -24.84 -3.47 12.95
N LEU A 278 -23.76 -4.21 12.77
CA LEU A 278 -23.91 -5.59 12.33
C LEU A 278 -24.91 -6.28 13.24
N PRO A 279 -25.74 -7.17 12.68
CA PRO A 279 -26.70 -7.87 13.49
C PRO A 279 -25.95 -8.68 14.57
N ASP A 280 -26.58 -8.90 15.72
CA ASP A 280 -26.06 -9.73 16.82
C ASP A 280 -26.10 -11.24 16.47
N LYS A 281 -25.68 -11.58 15.24
CA LYS A 281 -25.61 -12.93 14.71
C LYS A 281 -24.45 -13.02 13.70
N PRO A 282 -23.79 -14.18 13.57
CA PRO A 282 -22.72 -14.36 12.60
C PRO A 282 -23.17 -14.09 11.15
N VAL A 283 -22.48 -13.21 10.45
CA VAL A 283 -22.79 -12.79 9.08
C VAL A 283 -21.53 -12.65 8.22
N VAL A 284 -21.71 -12.80 6.90
CA VAL A 284 -20.72 -12.38 5.92
C VAL A 284 -21.10 -11.00 5.40
N VAL A 285 -20.19 -10.03 5.54
CA VAL A 285 -20.44 -8.65 5.17
C VAL A 285 -20.23 -8.49 3.67
N VAL A 286 -21.29 -8.12 2.96
CA VAL A 286 -21.28 -7.80 1.54
C VAL A 286 -21.44 -6.29 1.40
N ALA A 287 -20.49 -5.61 0.76
CA ALA A 287 -20.53 -4.16 0.60
C ALA A 287 -19.97 -3.73 -0.74
N ARG A 288 -20.40 -2.57 -1.23
CA ARG A 288 -19.72 -1.94 -2.38
C ARG A 288 -18.29 -1.57 -2.00
N GLU A 289 -18.16 -0.96 -0.84
CA GLU A 289 -16.91 -0.51 -0.23
C GLU A 289 -17.13 -0.44 1.28
N LEU A 290 -16.05 -0.51 2.05
CA LEU A 290 -16.06 -0.28 3.49
C LEU A 290 -15.01 0.77 3.83
N SER A 291 -15.41 1.76 4.60
CA SER A 291 -14.47 2.73 5.16
C SER A 291 -13.71 2.11 6.35
N PRO A 292 -12.56 2.68 6.73
CA PRO A 292 -11.87 2.33 7.98
C PRO A 292 -12.79 2.45 9.21
N SER A 293 -13.67 3.46 9.23
CA SER A 293 -14.66 3.65 10.29
C SER A 293 -15.65 2.48 10.41
N ASP A 294 -16.15 1.98 9.27
CA ASP A 294 -17.15 0.90 9.23
C ASP A 294 -16.57 -0.39 9.82
N THR A 295 -15.42 -0.81 9.32
CA THR A 295 -14.77 -2.07 9.72
C THR A 295 -14.41 -2.16 11.21
N ILE A 296 -14.22 -1.03 11.89
CA ILE A 296 -13.93 -1.01 13.34
C ILE A 296 -15.20 -1.00 14.17
N SER A 297 -16.26 -0.34 13.69
CA SER A 297 -17.57 -0.34 14.35
C SER A 297 -18.19 -1.74 14.43
N PHE A 298 -17.75 -2.64 13.56
CA PHE A 298 -18.22 -4.01 13.50
C PHE A 298 -17.84 -4.81 14.76
N ASN A 299 -18.85 -5.44 15.36
CA ASN A 299 -18.60 -6.47 16.36
C ASN A 299 -17.99 -7.70 15.67
N LYS A 300 -16.68 -7.88 15.90
CA LYS A 300 -15.86 -8.89 15.23
C LYS A 300 -16.27 -10.31 15.55
N ASP A 301 -16.92 -10.53 16.69
CA ASP A 301 -17.41 -11.86 17.09
C ASP A 301 -18.51 -12.37 16.14
N PHE A 302 -19.15 -11.45 15.40
CA PHE A 302 -20.21 -11.75 14.46
C PHE A 302 -19.80 -11.61 12.98
N VAL A 303 -18.59 -11.15 12.67
CA VAL A 303 -18.12 -11.08 11.28
C VAL A 303 -17.44 -12.39 10.90
N LEU A 304 -18.01 -13.11 9.94
CA LEU A 304 -17.44 -14.35 9.42
C LEU A 304 -16.45 -14.11 8.27
N GLY A 305 -16.62 -13.03 7.50
CA GLY A 305 -15.77 -12.66 6.38
C GLY A 305 -16.33 -11.48 5.58
N PHE A 306 -15.60 -11.07 4.55
CA PHE A 306 -15.91 -9.90 3.73
C PHE A 306 -15.99 -10.23 2.23
N CYS A 307 -16.94 -9.60 1.56
CA CYS A 307 -17.11 -9.63 0.12
C CYS A 307 -17.33 -8.21 -0.40
N ILE A 308 -16.36 -7.67 -1.14
CA ILE A 308 -16.33 -6.25 -1.51
C ILE A 308 -16.25 -6.08 -3.03
N VAL A 309 -17.08 -5.18 -3.57
CA VAL A 309 -17.09 -4.87 -5.01
C VAL A 309 -15.86 -4.05 -5.40
N ASN A 310 -15.61 -2.94 -4.69
CA ASN A 310 -14.52 -2.02 -4.98
C ASN A 310 -13.29 -2.31 -4.11
N GLY A 311 -12.13 -1.95 -4.62
CA GLY A 311 -10.86 -2.04 -3.90
C GLY A 311 -10.02 -3.26 -4.28
N GLY A 312 -8.70 -3.10 -4.09
CA GLY A 312 -7.71 -4.13 -4.37
C GLY A 312 -7.21 -4.86 -3.12
N PRO A 313 -6.27 -5.81 -3.28
CA PRO A 313 -5.64 -6.55 -2.17
C PRO A 313 -4.87 -5.67 -1.16
N THR A 314 -4.64 -4.40 -1.51
CA THR A 314 -4.00 -3.38 -0.70
C THR A 314 -4.98 -2.36 -0.12
N SER A 315 -6.29 -2.50 -0.38
CA SER A 315 -7.32 -1.63 0.21
C SER A 315 -7.33 -1.74 1.74
N HIS A 316 -7.79 -0.68 2.42
CA HIS A 316 -7.92 -0.66 3.88
C HIS A 316 -8.70 -1.88 4.41
N THR A 317 -9.79 -2.26 3.73
CA THR A 317 -10.57 -3.46 4.07
C THR A 317 -9.78 -4.75 3.91
N ALA A 318 -8.99 -4.90 2.85
CA ALA A 318 -8.14 -6.07 2.65
C ALA A 318 -7.04 -6.19 3.73
N ILE A 319 -6.43 -5.07 4.10
CA ILE A 319 -5.41 -4.99 5.15
C ILE A 319 -6.04 -5.39 6.50
N LEU A 320 -7.19 -4.80 6.84
CA LEU A 320 -7.89 -5.09 8.09
C LEU A 320 -8.37 -6.55 8.15
N ALA A 321 -8.95 -7.09 7.08
CA ALA A 321 -9.35 -8.50 7.04
C ALA A 321 -8.18 -9.45 7.34
N ARG A 322 -7.00 -9.19 6.78
CA ARG A 322 -5.77 -9.96 7.08
C ARG A 322 -5.34 -9.82 8.54
N ALA A 323 -5.33 -8.60 9.06
CA ALA A 323 -4.96 -8.33 10.44
C ALA A 323 -5.89 -9.06 11.44
N LEU A 324 -7.18 -9.17 11.10
CA LEU A 324 -8.20 -9.87 11.89
C LEU A 324 -8.27 -11.38 11.61
N GLY A 325 -7.55 -11.87 10.59
CA GLY A 325 -7.60 -13.27 10.18
C GLY A 325 -8.96 -13.71 9.61
N LEU A 326 -9.73 -12.76 9.09
CA LEU A 326 -11.05 -13.00 8.51
C LEU A 326 -10.94 -13.19 6.99
N PRO A 327 -11.57 -14.22 6.39
CA PRO A 327 -11.58 -14.41 4.95
C PRO A 327 -12.16 -13.21 4.21
N ALA A 328 -11.52 -12.80 3.12
CA ALA A 328 -12.00 -11.68 2.32
C ALA A 328 -11.75 -11.88 0.82
N VAL A 329 -12.75 -11.50 0.02
CA VAL A 329 -12.64 -11.37 -1.44
C VAL A 329 -13.05 -9.95 -1.83
N VAL A 330 -12.21 -9.29 -2.63
CA VAL A 330 -12.42 -7.92 -3.13
C VAL A 330 -12.50 -7.93 -4.66
N SER A 331 -12.84 -6.80 -5.29
CA SER A 331 -13.00 -6.73 -6.75
C SER A 331 -14.02 -7.76 -7.28
N VAL A 332 -15.07 -8.04 -6.51
CA VAL A 332 -16.15 -8.96 -6.90
C VAL A 332 -17.12 -8.22 -7.81
N ASP A 333 -17.69 -8.93 -8.78
CA ASP A 333 -18.72 -8.36 -9.65
C ASP A 333 -19.89 -7.73 -8.86
N GLU A 334 -20.37 -6.58 -9.33
CA GLU A 334 -21.38 -5.77 -8.67
C GLU A 334 -22.72 -6.51 -8.46
N SER A 335 -22.99 -7.57 -9.23
CA SER A 335 -24.15 -8.43 -9.03
C SER A 335 -24.25 -9.03 -7.62
N VAL A 336 -23.14 -9.10 -6.87
CA VAL A 336 -23.13 -9.55 -5.47
C VAL A 336 -23.99 -8.65 -4.55
N LEU A 337 -24.18 -7.38 -4.91
CA LEU A 337 -25.04 -6.45 -4.19
C LEU A 337 -26.55 -6.71 -4.39
N LYS A 338 -26.91 -7.66 -5.26
CA LYS A 338 -28.30 -8.08 -5.47
C LYS A 338 -28.72 -9.24 -4.56
N LEU A 339 -27.80 -9.80 -3.77
CA LEU A 339 -28.06 -10.95 -2.90
C LEU A 339 -28.86 -10.55 -1.66
N GLU A 340 -30.04 -11.13 -1.46
CA GLU A 340 -30.89 -10.77 -0.31
C GLU A 340 -30.19 -11.01 1.03
N ASN A 341 -30.44 -10.13 2.01
CA ASN A 341 -30.01 -10.36 3.39
C ASN A 341 -30.49 -11.72 3.87
N ASP A 342 -29.69 -12.37 4.71
CA ASP A 342 -29.93 -13.72 5.24
C ASP A 342 -29.86 -14.87 4.23
N SER A 343 -29.66 -14.59 2.92
CA SER A 343 -29.27 -15.63 1.97
C SER A 343 -27.87 -16.16 2.30
N TYR A 344 -27.64 -17.46 2.15
CA TYR A 344 -26.33 -18.04 2.46
C TYR A 344 -25.35 -17.81 1.32
N ILE A 345 -24.11 -17.46 1.70
CA ILE A 345 -22.98 -17.38 0.78
C ILE A 345 -21.77 -18.11 1.34
N ILE A 346 -20.91 -18.55 0.43
CA ILE A 346 -19.58 -19.08 0.73
C ILE A 346 -18.57 -18.13 0.12
N VAL A 347 -17.72 -17.54 0.95
CA VAL A 347 -16.61 -16.69 0.53
C VAL A 347 -15.32 -17.45 0.73
N ASN A 348 -14.67 -17.80 -0.38
CA ASN A 348 -13.38 -18.48 -0.38
C ASN A 348 -12.28 -17.46 -0.70
N GLY A 349 -11.67 -16.94 0.36
CA GLY A 349 -10.56 -15.99 0.28
C GLY A 349 -9.24 -16.61 -0.18
N ILE A 350 -9.16 -17.95 -0.29
CA ILE A 350 -7.98 -18.66 -0.79
C ILE A 350 -7.92 -18.58 -2.32
N ASN A 351 -9.06 -18.79 -3.00
CA ASN A 351 -9.13 -18.84 -4.46
C ASN A 351 -9.93 -17.68 -5.09
N GLY A 352 -10.33 -16.68 -4.29
CA GLY A 352 -11.03 -15.48 -4.75
C GLY A 352 -12.41 -15.76 -5.33
N SER A 353 -13.16 -16.72 -4.78
CA SER A 353 -14.51 -17.05 -5.26
C SER A 353 -15.58 -16.79 -4.22
N VAL A 354 -16.75 -16.39 -4.71
CA VAL A 354 -17.95 -16.16 -3.89
C VAL A 354 -19.09 -16.97 -4.50
N MET A 355 -19.56 -17.98 -3.78
CA MET A 355 -20.72 -18.78 -4.18
C MET A 355 -21.95 -18.28 -3.45
N PHE A 356 -23.03 -18.06 -4.19
CA PHE A 356 -24.31 -17.61 -3.65
C PHE A 356 -25.39 -18.67 -3.79
N ASN A 357 -26.37 -18.64 -2.88
CA ASN A 357 -27.44 -19.65 -2.81
C ASN A 357 -26.92 -21.10 -2.93
N PRO A 358 -25.94 -21.50 -2.10
CA PRO A 358 -25.36 -22.83 -2.18
C PRO A 358 -26.40 -23.90 -1.82
N SER A 359 -26.33 -25.05 -2.48
CA SER A 359 -27.14 -26.21 -2.09
C SER A 359 -26.69 -26.75 -0.71
N PRO A 360 -27.51 -27.56 -0.02
CA PRO A 360 -27.10 -28.23 1.22
C PRO A 360 -25.81 -29.05 1.06
N GLU A 361 -25.63 -29.70 -0.10
CA GLU A 361 -24.41 -30.45 -0.41
C GLU A 361 -23.20 -29.53 -0.59
N GLU A 362 -23.38 -28.35 -1.22
CA GLU A 362 -22.31 -27.36 -1.40
C GLU A 362 -21.91 -26.71 -0.07
N LEU A 363 -22.86 -26.44 0.82
CA LEU A 363 -22.59 -25.98 2.19
C LEU A 363 -21.79 -27.02 2.98
N GLN A 364 -22.22 -28.28 2.94
CA GLN A 364 -21.52 -29.36 3.63
C GLN A 364 -20.10 -29.54 3.10
N ALA A 365 -19.90 -29.47 1.77
CA ALA A 365 -18.58 -29.53 1.16
C ALA A 365 -17.70 -28.35 1.60
N ALA A 366 -18.23 -27.13 1.62
CA ALA A 366 -17.49 -25.95 2.08
C ALA A 366 -17.14 -26.01 3.57
N GLU A 367 -18.03 -26.53 4.42
CA GLU A 367 -17.74 -26.73 5.85
C GLU A 367 -16.61 -27.73 6.06
N GLN A 368 -16.62 -28.84 5.31
CA GLN A 368 -15.53 -29.82 5.31
C GLN A 368 -14.22 -29.20 4.84
N GLU A 369 -14.25 -28.42 3.76
CA GLU A 369 -13.08 -27.70 3.23
C GLU A 369 -12.53 -26.71 4.27
N ARG A 370 -13.40 -25.92 4.92
CA ARG A 370 -13.02 -24.97 5.96
C ARG A 370 -12.37 -25.67 7.15
N ASN A 371 -12.97 -26.75 7.64
CA ASN A 371 -12.44 -27.49 8.79
C ASN A 371 -11.11 -28.16 8.45
N ALA A 372 -10.99 -28.74 7.26
CA ALA A 372 -9.73 -29.32 6.77
C ALA A 372 -8.63 -28.24 6.65
N TRP A 373 -8.98 -27.05 6.15
CA TRP A 373 -8.04 -25.93 6.05
C TRP A 373 -7.58 -25.43 7.43
N LEU A 374 -8.51 -25.27 8.38
CA LEU A 374 -8.18 -24.87 9.75
C LEU A 374 -7.26 -25.88 10.44
N GLU A 375 -7.55 -27.18 10.28
CA GLU A 375 -6.74 -28.24 10.85
C GLU A 375 -5.34 -28.30 10.21
N LYS A 376 -5.26 -28.18 8.87
CA LYS A 376 -3.98 -28.08 8.16
C LYS A 376 -3.16 -26.90 8.67
N ARG A 377 -3.79 -25.74 8.87
CA ARG A 377 -3.13 -24.54 9.40
C ARG A 377 -2.64 -24.74 10.84
N ARG A 378 -3.43 -25.38 11.70
CA ARG A 378 -3.04 -25.71 13.07
C ARG A 378 -1.81 -26.62 13.10
N LEU A 379 -1.85 -27.73 12.35
CA LEU A 379 -0.74 -28.68 12.23
C LEU A 379 0.51 -28.04 11.64
N ALA A 380 0.35 -27.20 10.62
CA ALA A 380 1.46 -26.46 10.01
C ALA A 380 2.16 -25.54 11.02
N LEU A 381 1.39 -24.84 11.87
CA LEU A 381 1.93 -24.00 12.94
C LEU A 381 2.66 -24.81 14.01
N GLU A 382 2.10 -25.96 14.43
CA GLU A 382 2.78 -26.86 15.38
C GLU A 382 4.10 -27.40 14.84
N GLN A 383 4.20 -27.56 13.52
CA GLN A 383 5.38 -28.02 12.81
C GLN A 383 6.18 -26.88 12.15
N ALA A 384 5.97 -25.63 12.56
CA ALA A 384 6.59 -24.47 11.92
C ALA A 384 8.12 -24.58 11.88
N ASN A 385 8.74 -25.09 12.96
CA ASN A 385 10.19 -25.24 13.08
C ASN A 385 10.77 -26.47 12.34
N VAL A 386 9.92 -27.35 11.80
CA VAL A 386 10.40 -28.50 11.02
C VAL A 386 10.88 -28.00 9.65
N PRO A 387 12.07 -28.39 9.16
CA PRO A 387 12.56 -28.01 7.84
C PRO A 387 11.60 -28.35 6.69
N ALA A 388 11.74 -27.66 5.56
CA ALA A 388 10.98 -27.91 4.35
C ALA A 388 11.78 -28.86 3.45
N ILE A 389 11.58 -30.16 3.69
CA ILE A 389 12.22 -31.24 2.93
C ILE A 389 11.10 -32.07 2.32
N THR A 390 11.14 -32.28 1.00
CA THR A 390 10.17 -33.12 0.29
C THR A 390 10.20 -34.56 0.83
N ALA A 391 9.13 -35.32 0.58
CA ALA A 391 9.01 -36.70 1.05
C ALA A 391 10.11 -37.64 0.52
N ASP A 392 10.79 -37.26 -0.55
CA ASP A 392 11.95 -37.96 -1.15
C ASP A 392 13.31 -37.30 -0.87
N GLY A 393 13.37 -36.28 0.00
CA GLY A 393 14.61 -35.78 0.59
C GLY A 393 15.22 -34.53 -0.06
N HIS A 394 14.52 -33.83 -0.95
CA HIS A 394 14.97 -32.57 -1.51
C HIS A 394 14.62 -31.41 -0.57
N GLU A 395 15.63 -30.67 -0.12
CA GLU A 395 15.47 -29.53 0.79
C GLU A 395 15.24 -28.23 0.00
N VAL A 396 14.32 -27.41 0.48
CA VAL A 396 14.03 -26.06 -0.05
C VAL A 396 13.96 -25.10 1.13
N GLU A 397 14.71 -24.00 1.08
CA GLU A 397 14.65 -23.01 2.15
C GLU A 397 13.33 -22.23 2.07
N VAL A 398 12.61 -22.11 3.18
CA VAL A 398 11.40 -21.29 3.26
C VAL A 398 11.63 -20.17 4.25
N VAL A 399 11.68 -18.95 3.73
CA VAL A 399 12.09 -17.73 4.44
C VAL A 399 10.99 -16.67 4.39
N GLY A 400 11.08 -15.65 5.24
CA GLY A 400 10.06 -14.59 5.33
C GLY A 400 10.42 -13.33 4.55
N ASN A 401 9.40 -12.68 3.97
CA ASN A 401 9.48 -11.28 3.52
C ASN A 401 9.19 -10.34 4.69
N ALA A 402 10.12 -9.43 5.01
CA ALA A 402 10.02 -8.50 6.14
C ALA A 402 10.19 -7.04 5.70
N GLY A 403 9.61 -6.12 6.48
CA GLY A 403 9.83 -4.68 6.35
C GLY A 403 10.14 -4.00 7.68
N SER A 404 10.38 -4.76 8.76
CA SER A 404 10.62 -4.19 10.09
C SER A 404 11.25 -5.21 11.03
N LEU A 405 11.70 -4.74 12.21
CA LEU A 405 12.12 -5.62 13.30
C LEU A 405 10.99 -6.54 13.79
N ALA A 406 9.79 -6.00 13.93
CA ALA A 406 8.62 -6.77 14.36
C ALA A 406 8.30 -7.91 13.38
N ASP A 407 8.50 -7.68 12.08
CA ASP A 407 8.36 -8.71 11.05
C ASP A 407 9.42 -9.80 11.20
N ALA A 408 10.69 -9.43 11.44
CA ALA A 408 11.76 -10.40 11.67
C ALA A 408 11.49 -11.29 12.90
N GLU A 409 11.06 -10.70 14.02
CA GLU A 409 10.65 -11.44 15.22
C GLU A 409 9.47 -12.38 14.93
N LYS A 410 8.50 -11.92 14.14
CA LYS A 410 7.35 -12.72 13.74
C LYS A 410 7.74 -13.86 12.81
N ALA A 411 8.69 -13.64 11.89
CA ALA A 411 9.21 -14.67 10.99
C ALA A 411 9.86 -15.82 11.77
N LEU A 412 10.66 -15.51 12.79
CA LEU A 412 11.23 -16.52 13.71
C LEU A 412 10.14 -17.33 14.42
N LYS A 413 9.12 -16.65 14.96
CA LYS A 413 7.98 -17.32 15.62
C LYS A 413 7.20 -18.24 14.66
N MET A 414 7.18 -17.91 13.37
CA MET A 414 6.55 -18.70 12.31
C MET A 414 7.49 -19.74 11.69
N GLY A 415 8.69 -19.94 12.23
CA GLY A 415 9.62 -20.99 11.82
C GLY A 415 10.33 -20.74 10.48
N ALA A 416 10.47 -19.47 10.08
CA ALA A 416 11.22 -19.10 8.87
C ALA A 416 12.70 -19.47 9.00
N ALA A 417 13.29 -19.96 7.91
CA ALA A 417 14.72 -20.31 7.85
C ALA A 417 15.64 -19.07 7.71
N GLY A 418 15.06 -17.87 7.64
CA GLY A 418 15.74 -16.60 7.37
C GLY A 418 14.77 -15.55 6.88
N ILE A 419 15.32 -14.43 6.40
CA ILE A 419 14.60 -13.38 5.68
C ILE A 419 15.17 -13.31 4.26
N GLY A 420 14.41 -13.76 3.26
CA GLY A 420 14.84 -13.74 1.85
C GLY A 420 14.60 -12.38 1.16
N LEU A 421 13.85 -11.50 1.83
CA LEU A 421 13.68 -10.11 1.40
C LEU A 421 13.38 -9.21 2.60
N LEU A 422 14.35 -8.37 2.95
CA LEU A 422 14.12 -7.19 3.78
C LEU A 422 13.94 -5.98 2.84
N ARG A 423 12.71 -5.49 2.72
CA ARG A 423 12.38 -4.26 1.98
C ARG A 423 12.89 -3.06 2.74
N THR A 424 13.64 -2.17 2.10
CA THR A 424 14.24 -1.00 2.78
C THR A 424 13.49 0.30 2.54
N GLU A 425 12.53 0.32 1.61
CA GLU A 425 11.87 1.55 1.14
C GLU A 425 11.15 2.28 2.28
N PHE A 426 10.63 1.57 3.28
CA PHE A 426 9.98 2.17 4.45
C PHE A 426 10.89 3.13 5.24
N LEU A 427 12.22 2.99 5.12
CA LEU A 427 13.19 3.90 5.74
C LEU A 427 13.38 5.19 4.97
N PHE A 428 13.05 5.19 3.69
CA PHE A 428 13.29 6.28 2.75
C PHE A 428 12.00 7.04 2.43
N LEU A 429 10.87 6.33 2.36
CA LEU A 429 9.56 6.87 2.07
C LEU A 429 9.00 7.66 3.27
N GLU A 430 8.07 8.57 2.98
CA GLU A 430 7.38 9.39 4.00
C GLU A 430 8.36 10.19 4.88
N ARG A 431 9.44 10.66 4.27
CA ARG A 431 10.47 11.47 4.91
C ARG A 431 10.89 12.61 3.99
N THR A 432 11.50 13.58 4.63
CA THR A 432 11.79 14.87 4.04
C THR A 432 13.29 15.07 3.81
N THR A 433 14.10 14.17 4.38
CA THR A 433 15.53 14.00 4.12
C THR A 433 15.83 12.51 4.00
N ALA A 434 16.86 12.18 3.23
CA ALA A 434 17.38 10.81 3.17
C ALA A 434 17.79 10.33 4.57
N PRO A 435 17.48 9.08 4.95
CA PRO A 435 17.92 8.52 6.21
C PRO A 435 19.45 8.43 6.23
N SER A 436 20.06 8.98 7.27
CA SER A 436 21.51 8.93 7.46
C SER A 436 22.01 7.50 7.63
N GLU A 437 23.32 7.28 7.40
CA GLU A 437 23.98 5.99 7.66
C GLU A 437 23.71 5.49 9.09
N ALA A 438 23.70 6.38 10.09
CA ALA A 438 23.46 6.04 11.48
C ALA A 438 22.03 5.53 11.71
N GLU A 439 21.03 6.21 11.16
CA GLU A 439 19.63 5.78 11.27
C GLU A 439 19.37 4.45 10.57
N GLN A 440 19.96 4.26 9.39
CA GLN A 440 19.88 2.99 8.67
C GLN A 440 20.55 1.86 9.48
N PHE A 441 21.73 2.11 10.06
CA PHE A 441 22.42 1.16 10.93
C PHE A 441 21.59 0.80 12.17
N ASP A 442 20.96 1.78 12.82
CA ASP A 442 20.12 1.57 14.00
C ASP A 442 18.86 0.75 13.71
N VAL A 443 18.46 0.64 12.44
CA VAL A 443 17.38 -0.25 11.99
C VAL A 443 17.91 -1.63 11.62
N TYR A 444 19.00 -1.70 10.86
CA TYR A 444 19.55 -2.96 10.38
C TYR A 444 20.19 -3.80 11.49
N ARG A 445 20.86 -3.17 12.47
CA ARG A 445 21.55 -3.88 13.55
C ARG A 445 20.59 -4.72 14.40
N PRO A 446 19.47 -4.19 14.95
CA PRO A 446 18.55 -5.02 15.75
C PRO A 446 17.96 -6.20 14.97
N ILE A 447 17.72 -6.04 13.67
CA ILE A 447 17.26 -7.14 12.79
C ILE A 447 18.35 -8.20 12.68
N ALA A 448 19.60 -7.80 12.41
CA ALA A 448 20.74 -8.71 12.32
C ALA A 448 20.95 -9.49 13.63
N GLU A 449 20.91 -8.80 14.78
CA GLU A 449 21.05 -9.41 16.11
C GLU A 449 19.92 -10.40 16.41
N THR A 450 18.68 -10.07 16.02
CA THR A 450 17.50 -10.90 16.21
C THR A 450 17.56 -12.19 15.40
N MET A 451 17.99 -12.11 14.14
CA MET A 451 18.10 -13.25 13.24
C MET A 451 19.36 -14.09 13.49
N GLY A 452 20.38 -13.51 14.13
CA GLY A 452 21.61 -14.18 14.53
C GLY A 452 22.35 -14.79 13.34
N LYS A 453 22.34 -16.13 13.26
CA LYS A 453 23.02 -16.88 12.18
C LYS A 453 22.17 -17.04 10.92
N LEU A 454 20.85 -16.87 11.03
CA LEU A 454 19.96 -17.03 9.90
C LEU A 454 20.17 -15.88 8.90
N PRO A 455 20.16 -16.15 7.59
CA PRO A 455 20.41 -15.14 6.58
C PRO A 455 19.31 -14.07 6.57
N VAL A 456 19.73 -12.83 6.32
CA VAL A 456 18.84 -11.68 6.06
C VAL A 456 19.31 -10.99 4.79
N ILE A 457 18.54 -11.13 3.73
CA ILE A 457 18.82 -10.53 2.43
C ILE A 457 18.24 -9.13 2.41
N ILE A 458 19.09 -8.13 2.51
CA ILE A 458 18.71 -6.72 2.44
C ILE A 458 18.67 -6.29 0.98
N ARG A 459 17.48 -5.92 0.51
CA ARG A 459 17.33 -5.28 -0.80
C ARG A 459 17.68 -3.80 -0.66
N THR A 460 18.66 -3.37 -1.43
CA THR A 460 18.99 -1.95 -1.56
C THR A 460 17.80 -1.17 -2.12
N LEU A 461 17.84 0.15 -1.99
CA LEU A 461 16.70 1.03 -2.27
C LEU A 461 16.07 0.77 -3.66
N ASP A 462 14.81 0.31 -3.69
CA ASP A 462 13.99 0.15 -4.89
C ASP A 462 12.84 1.15 -4.92
N VAL A 463 13.18 2.38 -5.29
CA VAL A 463 12.24 3.49 -5.54
C VAL A 463 12.55 4.12 -6.91
N GLY A 464 11.55 4.78 -7.48
CA GLY A 464 11.58 5.40 -8.80
C GLY A 464 10.42 6.39 -8.95
N GLY A 465 10.11 6.82 -10.18
CA GLY A 465 9.07 7.84 -10.41
C GLY A 465 7.64 7.44 -9.99
N ASP A 466 7.35 6.16 -9.70
CA ASP A 466 6.07 5.70 -9.12
C ASP A 466 6.02 5.91 -7.59
N LYS A 467 7.17 6.11 -6.94
CA LYS A 467 7.34 6.32 -5.50
C LYS A 467 8.35 7.44 -5.26
N PRO A 468 8.00 8.70 -5.57
CA PRO A 468 8.94 9.81 -5.53
C PRO A 468 9.48 10.01 -4.11
N LEU A 469 10.79 10.30 -4.02
CA LEU A 469 11.45 10.67 -2.77
C LEU A 469 11.57 12.20 -2.70
N PRO A 470 10.89 12.91 -1.77
CA PRO A 470 10.81 14.37 -1.76
C PRO A 470 12.15 15.12 -1.64
N TYR A 471 13.22 14.41 -1.27
CA TYR A 471 14.58 14.94 -1.07
C TYR A 471 15.54 14.52 -2.18
N ILE A 472 15.06 13.82 -3.21
CA ILE A 472 15.83 13.49 -4.40
C ILE A 472 15.13 14.14 -5.59
N GLU A 473 15.79 15.12 -6.21
CA GLU A 473 15.26 15.74 -7.42
C GLU A 473 15.26 14.74 -8.58
N MET A 474 14.10 14.18 -8.92
CA MET A 474 13.97 13.26 -10.04
C MET A 474 13.36 13.99 -11.24
N GLN A 475 13.83 13.69 -12.44
CA GLN A 475 13.16 14.19 -13.64
C GLN A 475 11.81 13.49 -13.79
N HIS A 476 10.80 14.22 -14.26
CA HIS A 476 9.53 13.60 -14.60
C HIS A 476 9.71 12.63 -15.77
N GLU A 477 9.19 11.42 -15.61
CA GLU A 477 9.24 10.37 -16.63
C GLU A 477 7.82 9.99 -17.05
N GLU A 478 7.57 9.87 -18.36
CA GLU A 478 6.27 9.41 -18.88
C GLU A 478 5.93 7.99 -18.42
N ASN A 479 6.95 7.15 -18.24
CA ASN A 479 6.82 5.75 -17.86
C ASN A 479 7.74 5.42 -16.67
N PRO A 480 7.35 5.76 -15.43
CA PRO A 480 8.20 5.58 -14.25
C PRO A 480 8.70 4.15 -14.03
N PHE A 481 7.87 3.15 -14.36
CA PHE A 481 8.26 1.75 -14.26
C PHE A 481 9.39 1.35 -15.23
N LEU A 482 9.59 2.11 -16.32
CA LEU A 482 10.64 1.84 -17.31
C LEU A 482 11.86 2.76 -17.14
N GLY A 483 11.84 3.64 -16.14
CA GLY A 483 12.78 4.76 -16.00
C GLY A 483 13.89 4.58 -14.96
N GLU A 484 14.28 5.69 -14.33
CA GLU A 484 15.29 5.78 -13.28
C GLU A 484 14.75 5.21 -11.95
N ARG A 485 14.83 3.88 -11.81
CA ARG A 485 14.37 3.15 -10.62
C ARG A 485 15.43 2.17 -10.11
N GLY A 486 15.40 1.91 -8.80
CA GLY A 486 16.21 0.87 -8.17
C GLY A 486 17.71 1.12 -8.29
N ILE A 487 18.46 0.15 -8.80
CA ILE A 487 19.92 0.28 -8.92
C ILE A 487 20.34 1.46 -9.80
N ARG A 488 19.53 1.86 -10.78
CA ARG A 488 19.85 3.00 -11.67
C ARG A 488 19.89 4.31 -10.89
N LEU A 489 18.86 4.54 -10.06
CA LEU A 489 18.81 5.68 -9.15
C LEU A 489 20.00 5.65 -8.18
N CYS A 490 20.29 4.48 -7.60
CA CYS A 490 21.40 4.30 -6.67
C CYS A 490 22.76 4.63 -7.33
N LEU A 491 22.99 4.20 -8.56
CA LEU A 491 24.23 4.46 -9.30
C LEU A 491 24.36 5.93 -9.72
N ASN A 492 23.25 6.59 -10.03
CA ASN A 492 23.23 8.02 -10.35
C ASN A 492 23.30 8.91 -9.10
N ARG A 493 23.01 8.34 -7.91
CA ARG A 493 23.11 9.00 -6.59
C ARG A 493 24.08 8.26 -5.68
N PRO A 494 25.40 8.27 -6.00
CA PRO A 494 26.39 7.45 -5.32
C PRO A 494 26.49 7.73 -3.82
N GLU A 495 26.32 8.97 -3.35
CA GLU A 495 26.40 9.27 -1.92
C GLU A 495 25.27 8.62 -1.12
N LEU A 496 24.03 8.69 -1.62
CA LEU A 496 22.87 8.01 -1.02
C LEU A 496 23.12 6.50 -0.95
N PHE A 497 23.60 5.94 -2.05
CA PHE A 497 23.85 4.51 -2.15
C PHE A 497 24.98 4.06 -1.23
N ARG A 498 26.10 4.79 -1.19
CA ARG A 498 27.23 4.50 -0.30
C ARG A 498 26.84 4.58 1.18
N GLN A 499 26.00 5.53 1.58
CA GLN A 499 25.47 5.58 2.95
C GLN A 499 24.69 4.30 3.30
N GLN A 500 23.83 3.82 2.40
CA GLN A 500 23.09 2.57 2.61
C GLN A 500 24.03 1.37 2.69
N LEU A 501 24.99 1.24 1.76
CA LEU A 501 25.95 0.14 1.76
C LEU A 501 26.81 0.13 3.03
N ARG A 502 27.29 1.29 3.49
CA ARG A 502 28.03 1.42 4.77
C ARG A 502 27.20 0.96 5.95
N ALA A 503 25.94 1.39 6.03
CA ALA A 503 25.04 1.00 7.11
C ALA A 503 24.83 -0.52 7.14
N ILE A 504 24.62 -1.15 5.98
CA ILE A 504 24.47 -2.61 5.86
C ILE A 504 25.77 -3.32 6.28
N LEU A 505 26.93 -2.90 5.77
CA LEU A 505 28.23 -3.50 6.11
C LEU A 505 28.54 -3.40 7.62
N ARG A 506 28.23 -2.26 8.24
CA ARG A 506 28.38 -2.07 9.69
C ARG A 506 27.45 -2.98 10.47
N ALA A 507 26.19 -3.09 10.07
CA ALA A 507 25.21 -3.96 10.72
C ALA A 507 25.53 -5.45 10.50
N GLY A 508 26.18 -5.81 9.38
CA GLY A 508 26.58 -7.17 9.03
C GLY A 508 27.61 -7.78 9.99
N GLN A 509 28.21 -6.99 10.87
CA GLN A 509 29.07 -7.51 11.94
C GLN A 509 28.27 -8.16 13.09
N TYR A 510 26.96 -7.95 13.15
CA TYR A 510 26.08 -8.40 14.24
C TYR A 510 25.18 -9.59 13.85
N GLY A 511 25.20 -10.02 12.59
CA GLY A 511 24.40 -11.14 12.09
C GLY A 511 24.72 -11.47 10.63
N ASN A 512 24.05 -12.47 10.08
CA ASN A 512 24.27 -12.92 8.69
C ASN A 512 23.49 -12.06 7.67
N LEU A 513 23.97 -10.83 7.43
CA LEU A 513 23.40 -9.96 6.41
C LEU A 513 23.97 -10.28 5.03
N GLN A 514 23.11 -10.21 4.02
CA GLN A 514 23.45 -10.30 2.60
C GLN A 514 22.86 -9.09 1.86
N VAL A 515 23.44 -8.73 0.72
CA VAL A 515 22.98 -7.58 -0.08
C VAL A 515 22.38 -8.06 -1.39
N MET A 516 21.28 -7.45 -1.80
CA MET A 516 20.66 -7.67 -3.09
C MET A 516 20.38 -6.34 -3.81
N PHE A 517 20.74 -6.29 -5.10
CA PHE A 517 20.51 -5.12 -5.95
C PHE A 517 19.23 -5.29 -6.81
N PRO A 518 18.25 -4.39 -6.72
CA PRO A 518 17.02 -4.42 -7.52
C PRO A 518 17.23 -3.85 -8.93
N MET A 519 16.35 -4.17 -9.87
CA MET A 519 16.23 -3.58 -11.21
C MET A 519 17.50 -3.69 -12.08
N VAL A 520 18.38 -4.65 -11.79
CA VAL A 520 19.56 -4.92 -12.62
C VAL A 520 19.10 -5.47 -13.97
N GLY A 521 19.40 -4.75 -15.05
CA GLY A 521 19.13 -5.14 -16.43
C GLY A 521 20.38 -5.38 -17.26
N ASP A 522 21.54 -4.84 -16.83
CA ASP A 522 22.85 -4.95 -17.47
C ASP A 522 23.92 -5.39 -16.44
N ILE A 523 24.88 -6.21 -16.87
CA ILE A 523 26.02 -6.63 -16.05
C ILE A 523 26.89 -5.45 -15.59
N GLU A 524 26.98 -4.39 -16.39
CA GLU A 524 27.73 -3.18 -16.02
C GLU A 524 27.08 -2.41 -14.86
N GLU A 525 25.77 -2.55 -14.64
CA GLU A 525 25.12 -2.01 -13.43
C GLU A 525 25.58 -2.78 -12.19
N TYR A 526 25.62 -4.12 -12.25
CA TYR A 526 26.12 -4.95 -11.16
C TYR A 526 27.59 -4.67 -10.85
N ARG A 527 28.46 -4.61 -11.87
CA ARG A 527 29.89 -4.37 -11.67
C ARG A 527 30.17 -3.04 -10.98
N ARG A 528 29.46 -1.97 -11.37
CA ARG A 528 29.57 -0.66 -10.72
C ARG A 528 29.12 -0.72 -9.26
N ALA A 529 27.99 -1.39 -8.98
CA ALA A 529 27.49 -1.55 -7.62
C ALA A 529 28.45 -2.38 -6.74
N ARG A 530 28.97 -3.48 -7.28
CA ARG A 530 29.95 -4.36 -6.62
C ARG A 530 31.25 -3.63 -6.33
N LEU A 531 31.74 -2.79 -7.25
CA LEU A 531 32.93 -1.96 -7.03
C LEU A 531 32.75 -1.01 -5.85
N MET A 532 31.61 -0.31 -5.77
CA MET A 532 31.33 0.58 -4.63
C MET A 532 31.28 -0.19 -3.31
N LEU A 533 30.71 -1.40 -3.32
CA LEU A 533 30.65 -2.26 -2.13
C LEU A 533 32.05 -2.76 -1.73
N ASP A 534 32.89 -3.18 -2.67
CA ASP A 534 34.28 -3.62 -2.44
C ASP A 534 35.14 -2.50 -1.84
N GLU A 535 35.00 -1.27 -2.35
CA GLU A 535 35.70 -0.10 -1.81
C GLU A 535 35.34 0.15 -0.34
N LEU A 536 34.06 0.05 0.00
CA LEU A 536 33.57 0.24 1.36
C LEU A 536 33.96 -0.90 2.30
N GLU A 537 34.01 -2.14 1.81
CA GLU A 537 34.53 -3.29 2.57
C GLU A 537 35.99 -3.07 3.00
N ILE A 538 36.82 -2.58 2.07
CA ILE A 538 38.22 -2.22 2.33
C ILE A 538 38.30 -1.04 3.32
N GLU A 539 37.53 0.02 3.08
CA GLU A 539 37.54 1.23 3.91
C GLU A 539 37.15 0.92 5.37
N LEU A 540 36.07 0.15 5.55
CA LEU A 540 35.54 -0.24 6.87
C LEU A 540 36.29 -1.42 7.49
N LYS A 541 37.22 -2.06 6.74
CA LYS A 541 37.97 -3.26 7.16
C LYS A 541 37.07 -4.41 7.59
N VAL A 542 36.01 -4.65 6.82
CA VAL A 542 35.06 -5.75 7.05
C VAL A 542 35.26 -6.87 6.03
N PRO A 543 34.83 -8.12 6.34
CA PRO A 543 34.86 -9.20 5.36
C PRO A 543 33.97 -8.91 4.16
N ARG A 544 34.27 -9.57 3.03
CA ARG A 544 33.41 -9.53 1.85
C ARG A 544 32.01 -10.05 2.17
N ILE A 545 30.99 -9.24 1.91
CA ILE A 545 29.59 -9.63 2.09
C ILE A 545 29.07 -10.37 0.85
N VAL A 546 28.20 -11.34 1.06
CA VAL A 546 27.49 -12.05 -0.01
C VAL A 546 26.58 -11.06 -0.73
N ALA A 547 26.72 -10.96 -2.06
CA ALA A 547 25.95 -10.03 -2.87
C ALA A 547 25.32 -10.70 -4.09
N GLY A 548 23.98 -10.62 -4.16
CA GLY A 548 23.17 -11.09 -5.26
C GLY A 548 22.44 -9.98 -5.99
N ILE A 549 21.62 -10.37 -6.96
CA ILE A 549 20.76 -9.45 -7.71
C ILE A 549 19.33 -9.97 -7.74
N MET A 550 18.38 -9.04 -7.79
CA MET A 550 17.00 -9.37 -8.07
C MET A 550 16.82 -9.58 -9.57
N ILE A 551 16.34 -10.76 -9.97
CA ILE A 551 15.99 -11.07 -11.36
C ILE A 551 14.52 -10.69 -11.56
N GLU A 552 14.33 -9.43 -11.94
CA GLU A 552 13.00 -8.85 -12.19
C GLU A 552 12.90 -8.16 -13.57
N VAL A 553 14.03 -7.98 -14.26
CA VAL A 553 14.07 -7.48 -15.64
C VAL A 553 14.25 -8.67 -16.60
N PRO A 554 13.45 -8.81 -17.67
CA PRO A 554 13.56 -9.95 -18.59
C PRO A 554 14.95 -10.12 -19.21
N SER A 555 15.68 -9.02 -19.46
CA SER A 555 17.07 -9.08 -19.95
C SER A 555 17.99 -9.82 -18.98
N ALA A 556 17.83 -9.61 -17.66
CA ALA A 556 18.63 -10.29 -16.64
C ALA A 556 18.34 -11.79 -16.60
N ALA A 557 17.07 -12.20 -16.69
CA ALA A 557 16.69 -13.61 -16.80
C ALA A 557 17.27 -14.26 -18.07
N LEU A 558 17.24 -13.54 -19.20
CA LEU A 558 17.87 -13.99 -20.44
C LEU A 558 19.39 -14.08 -20.36
N MET A 559 20.03 -13.27 -19.51
CA MET A 559 21.48 -13.25 -19.31
C MET A 559 21.94 -13.97 -18.02
N ALA A 560 21.07 -14.76 -17.38
CA ALA A 560 21.34 -15.36 -16.08
C ALA A 560 22.64 -16.18 -16.03
N ASP A 561 22.99 -16.92 -17.09
CA ASP A 561 24.23 -17.70 -17.13
C ASP A 561 25.50 -16.85 -17.26
N VAL A 562 25.38 -15.63 -17.79
CA VAL A 562 26.48 -14.66 -17.82
C VAL A 562 26.61 -14.00 -16.45
N LEU A 563 25.49 -13.54 -15.88
CA LEU A 563 25.44 -12.87 -14.57
C LEU A 563 25.89 -13.79 -13.43
N ALA A 564 25.53 -15.07 -13.45
CA ALA A 564 25.83 -16.05 -12.40
C ALA A 564 27.33 -16.32 -12.20
N LYS A 565 28.18 -15.91 -13.15
CA LYS A 565 29.65 -15.99 -13.00
C LYS A 565 30.19 -14.97 -12.00
N GLU A 566 29.48 -13.86 -11.81
CA GLU A 566 29.95 -12.71 -11.03
C GLU A 566 29.15 -12.52 -9.74
N VAL A 567 27.86 -12.87 -9.75
CA VAL A 567 27.01 -12.75 -8.55
C VAL A 567 27.12 -13.95 -7.61
N ASP A 568 26.75 -13.78 -6.35
CA ASP A 568 26.73 -14.87 -5.38
C ASP A 568 25.40 -15.64 -5.37
N PHE A 569 24.29 -15.00 -5.73
CA PHE A 569 22.96 -15.61 -5.84
C PHE A 569 21.99 -14.77 -6.70
N PHE A 570 20.85 -15.37 -7.05
CA PHE A 570 19.70 -14.66 -7.62
C PHE A 570 18.50 -14.73 -6.69
N SER A 571 17.68 -13.68 -6.67
CA SER A 571 16.30 -13.77 -6.15
C SER A 571 15.32 -13.26 -7.20
N ILE A 572 14.32 -14.04 -7.54
CA ILE A 572 13.39 -13.69 -8.62
C ILE A 572 12.27 -12.80 -8.06
N GLY A 573 12.18 -11.57 -8.58
CA GLY A 573 11.12 -10.62 -8.26
C GLY A 573 9.94 -10.79 -9.21
N THR A 574 9.03 -11.75 -8.96
CA THR A 574 7.99 -12.12 -9.94
C THR A 574 6.97 -11.03 -10.24
N ASN A 575 6.79 -10.06 -9.35
CA ASN A 575 5.82 -8.98 -9.55
C ASN A 575 6.26 -8.10 -10.73
N ASP A 576 7.49 -7.59 -10.66
CA ASP A 576 8.09 -6.76 -11.71
C ASP A 576 8.46 -7.62 -12.95
N LEU A 577 8.93 -8.87 -12.76
CA LEU A 577 9.20 -9.78 -13.89
C LEU A 577 7.95 -10.06 -14.73
N THR A 578 6.81 -10.34 -14.10
CA THR A 578 5.53 -10.55 -14.79
C THR A 578 5.10 -9.29 -15.52
N GLN A 579 5.19 -8.14 -14.86
CA GLN A 579 4.84 -6.83 -15.45
C GLN A 579 5.63 -6.55 -16.73
N TYR A 580 6.96 -6.66 -16.71
CA TYR A 580 7.78 -6.35 -17.88
C TYR A 580 7.71 -7.45 -18.96
N THR A 581 7.50 -8.71 -18.57
CA THR A 581 7.37 -9.82 -19.53
C THR A 581 6.06 -9.75 -20.30
N LEU A 582 4.96 -9.39 -19.63
CA LEU A 582 3.63 -9.28 -20.24
C LEU A 582 3.31 -7.88 -20.75
N ALA A 583 4.17 -6.89 -20.48
CA ALA A 583 3.95 -5.48 -20.77
C ALA A 583 2.60 -4.97 -20.21
N MET A 584 2.26 -5.39 -18.99
CA MET A 584 1.04 -5.00 -18.30
C MET A 584 1.41 -4.23 -17.04
N ASP A 585 0.93 -3.01 -16.89
CA ASP A 585 1.16 -2.20 -15.69
C ASP A 585 0.26 -2.69 -14.54
N ARG A 586 0.87 -2.99 -13.38
CA ARG A 586 0.14 -3.39 -12.16
C ARG A 586 -0.70 -2.26 -11.56
N GLY A 587 -0.34 -1.00 -11.83
CA GLY A 587 -1.11 0.18 -11.44
C GLY A 587 -2.37 0.38 -12.28
N ASN A 588 -2.48 -0.27 -13.44
CA ASN A 588 -3.65 -0.16 -14.31
C ASN A 588 -4.74 -1.16 -13.87
N PRO A 589 -5.93 -0.70 -13.43
CA PRO A 589 -6.98 -1.58 -12.90
C PRO A 589 -7.50 -2.63 -13.89
N LEU A 590 -7.51 -2.34 -15.19
CA LEU A 590 -8.01 -3.26 -16.22
C LEU A 590 -6.98 -4.36 -16.58
N LEU A 591 -5.69 -4.05 -16.43
CA LEU A 591 -4.59 -4.95 -16.77
C LEU A 591 -4.09 -5.76 -15.58
N SER A 592 -4.16 -5.20 -14.36
CA SER A 592 -3.74 -5.89 -13.14
C SER A 592 -4.47 -7.21 -12.93
N ALA A 593 -5.76 -7.29 -13.27
CA ALA A 593 -6.55 -8.52 -13.23
C ALA A 593 -6.09 -9.61 -14.23
N LYS A 594 -5.30 -9.24 -15.25
CA LYS A 594 -4.77 -10.14 -16.28
C LYS A 594 -3.31 -10.53 -16.04
N GLN A 595 -2.62 -9.88 -15.09
CA GLN A 595 -1.27 -10.24 -14.72
C GLN A 595 -1.26 -11.57 -13.97
N ASP A 596 -0.48 -12.52 -14.47
CA ASP A 596 -0.42 -13.86 -13.87
C ASP A 596 1.00 -14.40 -13.90
N GLY A 597 1.59 -14.62 -12.72
CA GLY A 597 2.93 -15.16 -12.59
C GLY A 597 3.06 -16.62 -13.06
N LEU A 598 1.96 -17.35 -13.19
CA LEU A 598 1.92 -18.69 -13.78
C LEU A 598 1.87 -18.66 -15.32
N HIS A 599 1.93 -17.49 -15.94
CA HIS A 599 2.01 -17.40 -17.39
C HIS A 599 3.25 -18.17 -17.92
N PRO A 600 3.12 -19.06 -18.92
CA PRO A 600 4.23 -19.89 -19.39
C PRO A 600 5.49 -19.10 -19.81
N ALA A 601 5.34 -17.89 -20.36
CA ALA A 601 6.48 -17.02 -20.65
C ALA A 601 7.27 -16.62 -19.39
N VAL A 602 6.58 -16.32 -18.28
CA VAL A 602 7.22 -15.99 -16.99
C VAL A 602 7.87 -17.22 -16.39
N LEU A 603 7.19 -18.38 -16.42
CA LEU A 603 7.76 -19.66 -15.95
C LEU A 603 9.03 -20.05 -16.72
N ARG A 604 9.10 -19.81 -18.04
CA ARG A 604 10.31 -20.05 -18.84
C ARG A 604 11.46 -19.13 -18.44
N LEU A 605 11.19 -17.87 -18.08
CA LEU A 605 12.22 -16.96 -17.56
C LEU A 605 12.71 -17.39 -16.17
N ILE A 606 11.80 -17.86 -15.31
CA ILE A 606 12.15 -18.45 -14.01
C ILE A 606 13.06 -19.67 -14.20
N ALA A 607 12.65 -20.63 -15.05
CA ALA A 607 13.43 -21.82 -15.35
C ALA A 607 14.83 -21.46 -15.86
N LYS A 608 14.92 -20.55 -16.83
CA LYS A 608 16.20 -20.08 -17.39
C LYS A 608 17.10 -19.42 -16.34
N THR A 609 16.50 -18.74 -15.37
CA THR A 609 17.23 -18.10 -14.27
C THR A 609 17.83 -19.14 -13.32
N ILE A 610 17.03 -20.14 -12.93
CA ILE A 610 17.47 -21.24 -12.07
C ILE A 610 18.58 -22.03 -12.75
N GLU A 611 18.38 -22.43 -14.01
CA GLU A 611 19.39 -23.12 -14.82
C GLU A 611 20.70 -22.30 -14.92
N GLY A 612 20.57 -20.98 -15.13
CA GLY A 612 21.71 -20.06 -15.20
C GLY A 612 22.53 -20.00 -13.90
N ALA A 613 21.85 -19.95 -12.74
CA ALA A 613 22.49 -19.99 -11.43
C ALA A 613 23.21 -21.33 -11.19
N HIS A 614 22.47 -22.43 -11.35
CA HIS A 614 22.95 -23.79 -11.06
C HIS A 614 24.14 -24.18 -11.95
N LYS A 615 24.15 -23.75 -13.22
CA LYS A 615 25.28 -23.94 -14.14
C LYS A 615 26.62 -23.41 -13.59
N HIS A 616 26.58 -22.41 -12.73
CA HIS A 616 27.75 -21.80 -12.10
C HIS A 616 27.86 -22.11 -10.59
N GLY A 617 27.11 -23.11 -10.10
CA GLY A 617 27.12 -23.51 -8.69
C GLY A 617 26.56 -22.43 -7.75
N LYS A 618 25.75 -21.52 -8.28
CA LYS A 618 25.01 -20.52 -7.52
C LYS A 618 23.60 -21.03 -7.27
N TRP A 619 22.90 -20.42 -6.32
CA TRP A 619 21.51 -20.73 -6.00
C TRP A 619 20.56 -19.62 -6.46
N ALA A 620 19.30 -19.96 -6.66
CA ALA A 620 18.23 -19.05 -7.05
C ALA A 620 17.05 -19.15 -6.07
N GLY A 621 16.68 -18.00 -5.49
CA GLY A 621 15.48 -17.83 -4.69
C GLY A 621 14.36 -17.09 -5.43
N ILE A 622 13.21 -16.95 -4.78
CA ILE A 622 12.06 -16.17 -5.26
C ILE A 622 11.42 -15.39 -4.11
N CYS A 623 11.20 -14.09 -4.28
CA CYS A 623 10.67 -13.23 -3.23
C CYS A 623 9.35 -12.52 -3.59
N GLY A 624 8.81 -12.80 -4.78
CA GLY A 624 7.49 -12.33 -5.18
C GLY A 624 6.35 -13.19 -4.62
N GLU A 625 5.10 -12.74 -4.82
CA GLU A 625 3.91 -13.40 -4.27
C GLU A 625 3.75 -14.85 -4.76
N LEU A 626 4.31 -15.16 -5.92
CA LEU A 626 4.31 -16.48 -6.51
C LEU A 626 4.95 -17.54 -5.60
N GLY A 627 5.91 -17.17 -4.75
CA GLY A 627 6.51 -18.10 -3.78
C GLY A 627 5.52 -18.59 -2.70
N SER A 628 4.39 -17.89 -2.53
CA SER A 628 3.31 -18.25 -1.61
C SER A 628 2.10 -18.89 -2.30
N ASP A 629 2.09 -18.97 -3.64
CA ASP A 629 0.95 -19.51 -4.40
C ASP A 629 0.97 -21.05 -4.35
N PRO A 630 -0.08 -21.70 -3.81
CA PRO A 630 -0.11 -23.16 -3.68
C PRO A 630 -0.06 -23.91 -5.01
N TYR A 631 -0.44 -23.29 -6.13
CA TYR A 631 -0.31 -23.88 -7.47
C TYR A 631 1.08 -23.64 -8.08
N ALA A 632 1.77 -22.58 -7.69
CA ALA A 632 3.10 -22.27 -8.21
C ALA A 632 4.21 -22.98 -7.45
N VAL A 633 4.12 -23.12 -6.11
CA VAL A 633 5.12 -23.79 -5.27
C VAL A 633 5.54 -25.16 -5.83
N PRO A 634 4.63 -26.07 -6.22
CA PRO A 634 5.03 -27.36 -6.80
C PRO A 634 5.82 -27.23 -8.11
N ILE A 635 5.46 -26.25 -8.96
CA ILE A 635 6.17 -25.99 -10.22
C ILE A 635 7.56 -25.43 -9.92
N LEU A 636 7.67 -24.44 -9.04
CA LEU A 636 8.94 -23.80 -8.67
C LEU A 636 9.92 -24.81 -8.09
N ILE A 637 9.45 -25.70 -7.20
CA ILE A 637 10.26 -26.80 -6.68
C ILE A 637 10.66 -27.76 -7.81
N GLY A 638 9.73 -28.13 -8.70
CA GLY A 638 10.04 -28.99 -9.85
C GLY A 638 11.04 -28.38 -10.83
N LEU A 639 11.09 -27.05 -10.94
CA LEU A 639 12.12 -26.31 -11.69
C LEU A 639 13.47 -26.24 -10.97
N GLY A 640 13.52 -26.60 -9.68
CA GLY A 640 14.74 -26.62 -8.87
C GLY A 640 15.01 -25.31 -8.11
N ILE A 641 13.99 -24.55 -7.71
CA ILE A 641 14.21 -23.37 -6.86
C ILE A 641 14.86 -23.78 -5.52
N ASP A 642 15.83 -22.99 -5.04
CA ASP A 642 16.55 -23.29 -3.80
C ASP A 642 15.89 -22.63 -2.57
N GLU A 643 15.32 -21.43 -2.75
CA GLU A 643 14.71 -20.62 -1.67
C GLU A 643 13.34 -20.05 -2.08
N LEU A 644 12.34 -20.21 -1.21
CA LEU A 644 11.01 -19.60 -1.31
C LEU A 644 10.86 -18.53 -0.21
N SER A 645 10.94 -17.25 -0.58
CA SER A 645 10.71 -16.12 0.32
C SER A 645 9.24 -15.68 0.25
N VAL A 646 8.50 -15.96 1.32
CA VAL A 646 7.03 -15.89 1.36
C VAL A 646 6.54 -14.86 2.37
N THR A 647 5.26 -14.53 2.31
CA THR A 647 4.67 -13.71 3.39
C THR A 647 4.76 -14.47 4.72
N ILE A 648 5.11 -13.75 5.80
CA ILE A 648 5.37 -14.38 7.11
C ILE A 648 4.26 -15.32 7.59
N PRO A 649 2.95 -14.99 7.46
CA PRO A 649 1.88 -15.92 7.85
C PRO A 649 1.81 -17.21 7.03
N SER A 650 2.36 -17.22 5.81
CA SER A 650 2.36 -18.37 4.91
C SER A 650 3.52 -19.33 5.14
N VAL A 651 4.57 -18.93 5.87
CA VAL A 651 5.76 -19.76 6.13
C VAL A 651 5.39 -21.17 6.62
N PRO A 652 4.57 -21.35 7.66
CA PRO A 652 4.27 -22.70 8.16
C PRO A 652 3.52 -23.56 7.12
N LEU A 653 2.59 -22.95 6.39
CA LEU A 653 1.75 -23.62 5.40
C LEU A 653 2.56 -24.05 4.17
N VAL A 654 3.47 -23.21 3.69
CA VAL A 654 4.37 -23.53 2.57
C VAL A 654 5.34 -24.63 2.98
N LYS A 655 5.92 -24.57 4.18
CA LYS A 655 6.78 -25.67 4.68
C LYS A 655 6.01 -26.99 4.80
N ALA A 656 4.77 -26.95 5.27
CA ALA A 656 3.91 -28.14 5.30
C ALA A 656 3.62 -28.67 3.89
N GLN A 657 3.30 -27.79 2.94
CA GLN A 657 3.09 -28.17 1.55
C GLN A 657 4.34 -28.83 0.94
N VAL A 658 5.53 -28.26 1.12
CA VAL A 658 6.79 -28.86 0.62
C VAL A 658 6.96 -30.30 1.10
N ARG A 659 6.68 -30.56 2.39
CA ARG A 659 6.80 -31.90 3.00
C ARG A 659 5.80 -32.92 2.45
N ASP A 660 4.65 -32.46 1.95
CA ASP A 660 3.63 -33.33 1.34
C ASP A 660 3.96 -33.71 -0.12
N LEU A 661 4.97 -33.07 -0.73
CA LEU A 661 5.35 -33.26 -2.13
C LEU A 661 6.56 -34.19 -2.28
N LYS A 662 6.73 -34.77 -3.47
CA LYS A 662 7.92 -35.50 -3.89
C LYS A 662 8.59 -34.79 -5.05
N PHE A 663 9.85 -34.42 -4.90
CA PHE A 663 10.61 -33.72 -5.92
C PHE A 663 10.63 -34.47 -7.25
N SER A 664 10.78 -35.80 -7.22
CA SER A 664 10.75 -36.65 -8.43
C SER A 664 9.46 -36.53 -9.25
N ASP A 665 8.33 -36.25 -8.59
CA ASP A 665 7.02 -36.12 -9.24
C ASP A 665 6.81 -34.69 -9.78
N LEU A 666 7.50 -33.71 -9.20
CA LEU A 666 7.39 -32.30 -9.55
C LEU A 666 8.24 -31.92 -10.77
N GLN A 667 9.38 -32.55 -10.99
CA GLN A 667 10.22 -32.31 -12.17
C GLN A 667 9.45 -32.48 -13.51
N PRO A 668 8.75 -33.61 -13.76
CA PRO A 668 7.96 -33.76 -14.99
C PRO A 668 6.74 -32.84 -15.03
N LEU A 669 6.14 -32.51 -13.88
CA LEU A 669 5.04 -31.53 -13.79
C LEU A 669 5.52 -30.14 -14.23
N ALA A 670 6.68 -29.70 -13.74
CA ALA A 670 7.26 -28.42 -14.08
C ALA A 670 7.59 -28.33 -15.58
N GLN A 671 8.16 -29.39 -16.16
CA GLN A 671 8.43 -29.43 -17.60
C GLN A 671 7.14 -29.31 -18.43
N GLN A 672 6.08 -30.00 -18.05
CA GLN A 672 4.77 -29.88 -18.71
C GLN A 672 4.17 -28.48 -18.54
N ALA A 673 4.35 -27.83 -17.38
CA ALA A 673 3.88 -26.46 -17.16
C ALA A 673 4.57 -25.45 -18.09
N LEU A 674 5.85 -25.67 -18.43
CA LEU A 674 6.57 -24.83 -19.40
C LEU A 674 6.03 -24.98 -20.84
N GLU A 675 5.37 -26.10 -21.15
CA GLU A 675 4.80 -26.43 -22.46
C GLU A 675 3.35 -25.94 -22.62
N CYS A 676 2.67 -25.58 -21.54
CA CYS A 676 1.33 -24.98 -21.59
C CYS A 676 1.31 -23.68 -22.40
N ALA A 677 0.12 -23.33 -22.91
CA ALA A 677 -0.12 -22.09 -23.64
C ALA A 677 -0.63 -20.97 -22.73
N THR A 678 -1.30 -21.30 -21.62
CA THR A 678 -1.92 -20.31 -20.72
C THR A 678 -1.71 -20.61 -19.24
N ALA A 679 -1.75 -19.59 -18.39
CA ALA A 679 -1.69 -19.75 -16.93
C ALA A 679 -2.85 -20.60 -16.37
N ARG A 680 -3.99 -20.62 -17.07
CA ARG A 680 -5.13 -21.48 -16.72
C ARG A 680 -4.78 -22.95 -16.92
N GLU A 681 -4.22 -23.31 -18.06
CA GLU A 681 -3.77 -24.68 -18.35
C GLU A 681 -2.73 -25.15 -17.33
N VAL A 682 -1.81 -24.26 -16.93
CA VAL A 682 -0.84 -24.54 -15.87
C VAL A 682 -1.53 -24.91 -14.54
N ARG A 683 -2.52 -24.12 -14.09
CA ARG A 683 -3.27 -24.46 -12.86
C ARG A 683 -4.08 -25.75 -13.00
N GLU A 684 -4.71 -25.97 -14.15
CA GLU A 684 -5.47 -27.21 -14.42
C GLU A 684 -4.56 -28.44 -14.39
N LEU A 685 -3.34 -28.31 -14.92
CA LEU A 685 -2.30 -29.34 -14.87
C LEU A 685 -1.93 -29.70 -13.43
N VAL A 686 -1.62 -28.69 -12.60
CA VAL A 686 -1.27 -28.90 -11.18
C VAL A 686 -2.40 -29.56 -10.41
N LYS A 687 -3.64 -29.09 -10.58
CA LYS A 687 -4.83 -29.68 -9.95
C LYS A 687 -5.00 -31.15 -10.30
N LYS A 688 -4.88 -31.49 -11.58
CA LYS A 688 -5.02 -32.85 -12.07
C LYS A 688 -3.94 -33.79 -11.54
N GLN A 689 -2.70 -33.31 -11.43
CA GLN A 689 -1.56 -34.15 -11.09
C GLN A 689 -1.36 -34.30 -9.57
N LEU A 690 -1.74 -33.29 -8.78
CA LEU A 690 -1.60 -33.28 -7.32
C LEU A 690 -2.92 -33.50 -6.57
N ASN A 691 -4.03 -33.73 -7.28
CA ASN A 691 -5.39 -33.83 -6.71
C ASN A 691 -5.75 -32.64 -5.80
N MET A 692 -5.43 -31.42 -6.27
CA MET A 692 -5.67 -30.15 -5.57
C MET A 692 -6.91 -29.39 -6.03
#